data_AF-A0A963A3K7-F1
#
_entry.id   AF-A0A963A3K7-F1
#
_cell.length_a   1.000
_cell.length_b   1.000
_cell.length_c   1.000
_cell.angle_alpha   90.00
_cell.angle_beta   90.00
_cell.angle_gamma   90.00
#
_symmetry.space_group_name_H-M   'P 1'
#
loop_
_entity.id
_entity.type
_entity.pdbx_description
1 polymer ?
#
loop_
_entity_poly.entity_id
_entity_poly.type
_entity_poly.pdbx_seq_one_letter_code
_entity_poly.pdbx_strand_id
1 'polypeptide(L)'
;MSDLQFKKPGMMSRRIFLGTTIGGAVAFFIFGIVFWGGFNTAMEATNNLDFCISCHEMEENVYQEYRPTIHYSNRTGVRATCPDCHVPDPWIHKMVRKIQASNEVYHKIMGTVDTPEKFNEHRLAMAKRVWTAMKTTDSRECRNCHNFESMNPEFQRPRARKQHLNAFETGQTCIDCHKGIAHKPVRDQLSDEELEALEAPNPQYVRKVPQMYLDGLAKIEAIEKEQEAADKAAKEREQELKIAAKEAEKARIDLAVNAALAAYKTQESATATTTPALAPQSITGFGIDWSDVPSRKVTLFYPGETSMEWVMTGKDHGGARPFMIGGDRCTTCHDKETADMGKKMVTGQKAESLPQPDKRASIAVDVQAAHDNEYLYLRFNWEDTGHVPVPFVDGGKMDTENPMKLAVMLATDDVEFADRAGCWQTCHHDARSMPDTPAADAATVNEAAKRLQLTQGITKYLKESRSTIEIQGRRGKVRGGWDKLKSEEEIKAALAANQFMDLLRYKSGKGETEDGYVLDQRYMSGGQGFEVDARQEAGNWVVVMKRKLKSAAVGDLNLEMDKVYNFGFAIHDDYSNARFHHVSLGYKLAFDSTVDGVEINAVKREAAALPMAVSPVAAAVTTPAADAGSTIDVDWSKAGSRDITLFYPGETSMEWVMTGKDHGGARPFIIGGDRCTTCHDKETKDMGNKMVTGSKAESKPIPGKRGSIPVTLDSTHDGEFLYLRFSWPEGEHAPVPFVDGGKMDPENPMKLAVMFATDGVEYADRAGCWGTCHHDTRTMPDTPDVETAGSSPAAQHLDLSKGVTKYIKESRSDIEIQGRRGKKRGGWDKLKTADELRTAADSGQFMDIVRYRSGSGTSEDGQILEQRQMSGGQGAEFSAELKNGTWSLVMKRRLNSDKPGDISLEKDKVYNFGFAIHDDYSNARFHHVSLGYRLGFDNAGSGIEINAKAQ
;
A
#
# COMPACT_ATOMS: atom_id res chain seq x y z
N MET A 1 -63.08 -26.43 88.94
CA MET A 1 -62.03 -27.02 88.09
C MET A 1 -62.43 -26.76 86.65
N SER A 2 -61.68 -25.90 85.95
CA SER A 2 -61.84 -25.64 84.52
C SER A 2 -60.50 -25.94 83.86
N ASP A 3 -60.52 -26.93 82.96
CA ASP A 3 -59.37 -27.44 82.22
C ASP A 3 -58.77 -26.38 81.29
N LEU A 4 -57.49 -26.08 81.47
CA LEU A 4 -56.68 -25.27 80.56
C LEU A 4 -56.04 -26.18 79.51
N GLN A 5 -56.67 -26.29 78.33
CA GLN A 5 -56.05 -26.93 77.16
C GLN A 5 -54.95 -26.02 76.58
N PHE A 6 -53.68 -26.40 76.78
CA PHE A 6 -52.54 -25.81 76.07
C PHE A 6 -52.53 -26.29 74.60
N LYS A 7 -52.89 -25.40 73.67
CA LYS A 7 -52.71 -25.62 72.22
C LYS A 7 -51.20 -25.71 71.90
N LYS A 8 -50.78 -26.83 71.31
CA LYS A 8 -49.41 -26.99 70.75
C LYS A 8 -49.19 -25.95 69.62
N PRO A 9 -48.08 -25.20 69.62
CA PRO A 9 -47.78 -24.27 68.53
C PRO A 9 -47.59 -25.02 67.21
N GLY A 10 -48.21 -24.50 66.14
CA GLY A 10 -48.14 -25.05 64.79
C GLY A 10 -46.71 -25.13 64.24
N MET A 11 -46.53 -25.89 63.17
CA MET A 11 -45.21 -26.18 62.56
C MET A 11 -44.41 -24.89 62.24
N MET A 12 -45.09 -23.83 61.80
CA MET A 12 -44.47 -22.53 61.48
C MET A 12 -44.06 -21.69 62.70
N SER A 13 -44.59 -21.98 63.89
CA SER A 13 -44.27 -21.32 65.16
C SER A 13 -43.38 -22.15 66.09
N ARG A 14 -42.98 -23.35 65.66
CA ARG A 14 -41.92 -24.12 66.33
C ARG A 14 -40.58 -23.40 66.16
N ARG A 15 -39.95 -23.09 67.29
CA ARG A 15 -38.58 -22.58 67.35
C ARG A 15 -37.61 -23.69 66.94
N ILE A 16 -36.71 -23.40 66.01
CA ILE A 16 -35.58 -24.25 65.65
C ILE A 16 -34.35 -23.82 66.49
N PHE A 17 -33.21 -24.48 66.29
CA PHE A 17 -31.95 -24.15 66.96
C PHE A 17 -31.59 -22.66 66.75
N LEU A 18 -31.19 -21.96 67.83
CA LEU A 18 -31.00 -20.49 67.92
C LEU A 18 -32.28 -19.62 68.04
N GLY A 19 -33.46 -20.21 68.26
CA GLY A 19 -34.65 -19.48 68.70
C GLY A 19 -35.49 -18.82 67.60
N THR A 20 -35.11 -18.96 66.33
CA THR A 20 -35.92 -18.52 65.17
C THR A 20 -37.02 -19.54 64.89
N THR A 21 -38.18 -19.11 64.41
CA THR A 21 -39.26 -20.03 63.99
C THR A 21 -39.04 -20.49 62.55
N ILE A 22 -39.59 -21.64 62.15
CA ILE A 22 -39.57 -22.07 60.74
C ILE A 22 -40.15 -20.99 59.82
N GLY A 23 -41.25 -20.35 60.22
CA GLY A 23 -41.81 -19.21 59.48
C GLY A 23 -40.86 -18.01 59.41
N GLY A 24 -40.12 -17.71 60.48
CA GLY A 24 -39.11 -16.66 60.50
C GLY A 24 -37.93 -16.96 59.57
N ALA A 25 -37.41 -18.18 59.59
CA ALA A 25 -36.31 -18.60 58.72
C ALA A 25 -36.69 -18.52 57.23
N VAL A 26 -37.89 -18.97 56.87
CA VAL A 26 -38.42 -18.85 55.49
C VAL A 26 -38.60 -17.38 55.10
N ALA A 27 -39.13 -16.54 55.98
CA ALA A 27 -39.29 -15.11 55.72
C ALA A 27 -37.94 -14.40 55.51
N PHE A 28 -36.93 -14.68 56.36
CA PHE A 28 -35.58 -14.14 56.19
C PHE A 28 -34.91 -14.61 54.89
N PHE A 29 -35.11 -15.87 54.49
CA PHE A 29 -34.58 -16.39 53.23
C PHE A 29 -35.21 -15.71 52.02
N ILE A 30 -36.54 -15.58 52.00
CA ILE A 30 -37.26 -14.86 50.93
C ILE A 30 -36.82 -13.39 50.88
N PHE A 31 -36.73 -12.73 52.04
CA PHE A 31 -36.22 -11.36 52.14
C PHE A 31 -34.79 -11.25 51.60
N GLY A 32 -33.92 -12.20 51.94
CA GLY A 32 -32.55 -12.28 51.44
C GLY A 32 -32.48 -12.40 49.92
N ILE A 33 -33.31 -13.24 49.30
CA ILE A 33 -33.39 -13.37 47.82
C ILE A 33 -33.87 -12.06 47.20
N VAL A 34 -34.93 -11.46 47.73
CA VAL A 34 -35.49 -10.21 47.20
C VAL A 34 -34.47 -9.07 47.32
N PHE A 35 -33.79 -8.98 48.47
CA PHE A 35 -32.74 -7.98 48.68
C PHE A 35 -31.55 -8.19 47.75
N TRP A 36 -31.04 -9.42 47.64
CA TRP A 36 -29.91 -9.74 46.77
C TRP A 36 -30.23 -9.50 45.30
N GLY A 37 -31.41 -9.96 44.85
CA GLY A 37 -31.89 -9.73 43.49
C GLY A 37 -32.10 -8.24 43.21
N GLY A 38 -32.77 -7.52 44.10
CA GLY A 38 -32.99 -6.07 43.98
C GLY A 38 -31.69 -5.27 43.97
N PHE A 39 -30.74 -5.61 44.84
CA PHE A 39 -29.43 -4.97 44.89
C PHE A 39 -28.64 -5.16 43.58
N ASN A 40 -28.55 -6.40 43.06
CA ASN A 40 -27.84 -6.66 41.81
C ASN A 40 -28.52 -6.00 40.61
N THR A 41 -29.85 -6.00 40.55
CA THR A 41 -30.60 -5.27 39.51
C THR A 41 -30.31 -3.76 39.56
N ALA A 42 -30.30 -3.15 40.74
CA ALA A 42 -29.96 -1.73 40.88
C ALA A 42 -28.50 -1.45 40.50
N MET A 43 -27.59 -2.36 40.84
CA MET A 43 -26.18 -2.27 40.45
C MET A 43 -26.02 -2.30 38.93
N GLU A 44 -26.73 -3.18 38.23
CA GLU A 44 -26.70 -3.28 36.77
C GLU A 44 -27.37 -2.08 36.09
N ALA A 45 -28.51 -1.64 36.62
CA ALA A 45 -29.21 -0.43 36.14
C ALA A 45 -28.35 0.83 36.26
N THR A 46 -27.38 0.85 37.18
CA THR A 46 -26.43 1.97 37.36
C THR A 46 -25.06 1.70 36.72
N ASN A 47 -24.93 0.66 35.89
CA ASN A 47 -23.74 0.34 35.08
C ASN A 47 -24.11 0.18 33.59
N ASN A 48 -24.94 1.09 33.05
CA ASN A 48 -25.19 1.14 31.62
C ASN A 48 -25.03 2.57 31.10
N LEU A 49 -24.97 2.69 29.77
CA LEU A 49 -24.80 3.95 29.09
C LEU A 49 -25.92 4.94 29.42
N ASP A 50 -27.18 4.51 29.37
CA ASP A 50 -28.37 5.36 29.57
C ASP A 50 -28.36 6.02 30.95
N PHE A 51 -27.96 5.28 31.99
CA PHE A 51 -27.78 5.84 33.33
C PHE A 51 -26.65 6.87 33.36
N CYS A 52 -25.50 6.58 32.75
CA CYS A 52 -24.36 7.51 32.74
C CYS A 52 -24.70 8.83 32.05
N ILE A 53 -25.45 8.78 30.94
CA ILE A 53 -25.84 9.97 30.17
C ILE A 53 -27.15 10.60 30.66
N SER A 54 -27.76 10.07 31.72
CA SER A 54 -28.95 10.70 32.33
C SER A 54 -28.64 12.06 32.96
N CYS A 55 -27.36 12.36 33.20
CA CYS A 55 -26.86 13.68 33.56
C CYS A 55 -26.43 14.45 32.30
N HIS A 56 -26.97 15.66 32.11
CA HIS A 56 -26.69 16.49 30.93
C HIS A 56 -25.19 16.81 30.76
N GLU A 57 -24.42 16.90 31.86
CA GLU A 57 -22.97 17.10 31.80
C GLU A 57 -22.26 15.95 31.07
N MET A 58 -22.77 14.72 31.20
CA MET A 58 -22.21 13.56 30.52
C MET A 58 -22.72 13.44 29.07
N GLU A 59 -24.01 13.71 28.85
CA GLU A 59 -24.66 13.63 27.53
C GLU A 59 -24.13 14.69 26.55
N GLU A 60 -24.00 15.93 26.99
CA GLU A 60 -23.63 17.06 26.15
C GLU A 60 -22.13 17.13 25.87
N ASN A 61 -21.30 16.58 26.78
CA ASN A 61 -19.84 16.58 26.67
C ASN A 61 -19.30 15.20 26.25
N VAL A 62 -18.97 14.35 27.22
CA VAL A 62 -18.19 13.12 27.00
C VAL A 62 -18.87 12.10 26.10
N TYR A 63 -20.21 12.06 26.08
CA TYR A 63 -20.95 11.18 25.20
C TYR A 63 -20.82 11.60 23.73
N GLN A 64 -20.94 12.89 23.42
CA GLN A 64 -20.73 13.40 22.06
C GLN A 64 -19.31 13.11 21.57
N GLU A 65 -18.32 13.20 22.47
CA GLU A 65 -16.92 12.88 22.16
C GLU A 65 -16.69 11.38 21.93
N TYR A 66 -17.45 10.52 22.59
CA TYR A 66 -17.37 9.06 22.46
C TYR A 66 -17.99 8.53 21.15
N ARG A 67 -19.07 9.15 20.65
CA ARG A 67 -19.80 8.73 19.44
C ARG A 67 -18.96 8.53 18.16
N PRO A 68 -17.98 9.39 17.83
CA PRO A 68 -17.16 9.20 16.63
C PRO A 68 -16.06 8.14 16.79
N THR A 69 -15.92 7.51 17.96
CA THR A 69 -14.81 6.61 18.26
C THR A 69 -15.09 5.16 17.84
N ILE A 70 -14.02 4.37 17.70
CA ILE A 70 -14.12 2.92 17.41
C ILE A 70 -14.84 2.14 18.52
N HIS A 71 -14.89 2.68 19.74
CA HIS A 71 -15.62 2.08 20.85
C HIS A 71 -17.14 2.28 20.73
N TYR A 72 -17.59 3.27 19.94
CA TYR A 72 -19.00 3.47 19.60
C TYR A 72 -19.40 2.73 18.32
N SER A 73 -18.60 2.82 17.24
CA SER A 73 -18.89 2.18 15.95
C SER A 73 -17.69 1.40 15.45
N ASN A 74 -17.85 0.08 15.27
CA ASN A 74 -16.80 -0.79 14.76
C ASN A 74 -17.35 -1.91 13.88
N ARG A 75 -16.45 -2.58 13.15
CA ARG A 75 -16.76 -3.64 12.18
C ARG A 75 -17.48 -4.86 12.75
N THR A 76 -17.42 -5.07 14.07
CA THR A 76 -18.01 -6.25 14.73
C THR A 76 -19.35 -5.99 15.39
N GLY A 77 -19.72 -4.72 15.59
CA GLY A 77 -20.91 -4.34 16.37
C GLY A 77 -20.78 -4.49 17.89
N VAL A 78 -19.67 -5.04 18.40
CA VAL A 78 -19.39 -5.18 19.84
C VAL A 78 -18.84 -3.87 20.39
N ARG A 79 -19.55 -3.22 21.30
CA ARG A 79 -19.21 -1.87 21.79
C ARG A 79 -18.77 -1.89 23.25
N ALA A 80 -17.68 -1.19 23.54
CA ALA A 80 -17.34 -0.79 24.90
C ALA A 80 -18.03 0.55 25.20
N THR A 81 -18.83 0.58 26.25
CA THR A 81 -19.62 1.72 26.72
C THR A 81 -18.96 2.39 27.94
N CYS A 82 -19.55 3.46 28.47
CA CYS A 82 -19.03 4.20 29.62
C CYS A 82 -18.58 3.30 30.80
N PRO A 83 -19.43 2.38 31.32
CA PRO A 83 -19.06 1.53 32.45
C PRO A 83 -17.89 0.59 32.14
N ASP A 84 -17.76 0.09 30.91
CA ASP A 84 -16.69 -0.84 30.53
C ASP A 84 -15.28 -0.24 30.72
N CYS A 85 -15.17 1.09 30.61
CA CYS A 85 -13.92 1.83 30.80
C CYS A 85 -13.81 2.52 32.17
N HIS A 86 -14.92 2.96 32.77
CA HIS A 86 -14.92 3.80 33.98
C HIS A 86 -15.34 3.08 35.26
N VAL A 87 -15.92 1.88 35.15
CA VAL A 87 -16.36 1.07 36.28
C VAL A 87 -15.65 -0.29 36.23
N PRO A 88 -14.83 -0.63 37.23
CA PRO A 88 -14.16 -1.92 37.26
C PRO A 88 -15.15 -3.07 37.24
N ASP A 89 -14.88 -4.12 36.46
CA ASP A 89 -15.73 -5.30 36.46
C ASP A 89 -15.62 -6.14 37.75
N PRO A 90 -14.42 -6.40 38.31
CA PRO A 90 -14.31 -7.19 39.53
C PRO A 90 -15.04 -6.55 40.71
N TRP A 91 -15.86 -7.34 41.41
CA TRP A 91 -16.84 -6.86 42.40
C TRP A 91 -16.27 -5.90 43.44
N ILE A 92 -15.12 -6.23 44.05
CA ILE A 92 -14.50 -5.39 45.10
C ILE A 92 -14.17 -4.00 44.55
N HIS A 93 -13.56 -3.95 43.37
CA HIS A 93 -13.17 -2.69 42.73
C HIS A 93 -14.38 -1.91 42.22
N LYS A 94 -15.41 -2.61 41.71
CA LYS A 94 -16.71 -2.04 41.32
C LYS A 94 -17.35 -1.30 42.50
N MET A 95 -17.39 -1.94 43.66
CA MET A 95 -17.96 -1.35 44.88
C MET A 95 -17.18 -0.13 45.36
N VAL A 96 -15.84 -0.20 45.38
CA VAL A 96 -15.00 0.97 45.74
C VAL A 96 -15.26 2.15 44.80
N ARG A 97 -15.31 1.91 43.48
CA ARG A 97 -15.58 2.95 42.49
C ARG A 97 -16.97 3.55 42.63
N LYS A 98 -17.99 2.74 42.93
CA LYS A 98 -19.36 3.22 43.17
C LYS A 98 -19.49 4.02 44.46
N ILE A 99 -18.76 3.66 45.51
CA ILE A 99 -18.66 4.49 46.72
C ILE A 99 -18.00 5.83 46.37
N GLN A 100 -16.91 5.83 45.61
CA GLN A 100 -16.26 7.07 45.16
C GLN A 100 -17.17 7.94 44.26
N ALA A 101 -18.03 7.30 43.47
CA ALA A 101 -18.98 7.98 42.59
C ALA A 101 -20.04 8.81 43.35
N SER A 102 -20.23 8.59 44.67
CA SER A 102 -21.11 9.45 45.47
C SER A 102 -20.66 10.92 45.46
N ASN A 103 -19.37 11.18 45.26
CA ASN A 103 -18.85 12.54 45.10
C ASN A 103 -19.32 13.20 43.80
N GLU A 104 -19.58 12.44 42.74
CA GLU A 104 -20.10 12.98 41.47
C GLU A 104 -21.53 13.50 41.66
N VAL A 105 -22.35 12.81 42.47
CA VAL A 105 -23.68 13.28 42.86
C VAL A 105 -23.60 14.57 43.68
N TYR A 106 -22.65 14.66 44.62
CA TYR A 106 -22.41 15.89 45.38
C TYR A 106 -22.06 17.07 44.45
N HIS A 107 -21.13 16.87 43.50
CA HIS A 107 -20.72 17.91 42.56
C HIS A 107 -21.78 18.27 41.52
N LYS A 108 -22.66 17.32 41.17
CA LYS A 108 -23.88 17.57 40.39
C LYS A 108 -24.82 18.51 41.14
N ILE A 109 -25.09 18.25 42.42
CA ILE A 109 -25.95 19.10 43.27
C ILE A 109 -25.33 20.50 43.42
N MET A 110 -24.00 20.59 43.53
CA MET A 110 -23.29 21.86 43.66
C MET A 110 -23.08 22.61 42.34
N GLY A 111 -23.48 22.05 41.19
CA GLY A 111 -23.29 22.68 39.88
C GLY A 111 -21.82 22.93 39.52
N THR A 112 -20.91 22.04 39.93
CA THR A 112 -19.45 22.21 39.74
C THR A 112 -19.04 22.14 38.27
N VAL A 113 -19.73 21.33 37.46
CA VAL A 113 -19.43 21.10 36.03
C VAL A 113 -20.71 21.12 35.17
N ASP A 114 -21.74 21.83 35.62
CA ASP A 114 -23.10 21.84 35.03
C ASP A 114 -23.23 22.63 33.71
N THR A 115 -22.15 23.26 33.23
CA THR A 115 -22.08 23.85 31.89
C THR A 115 -20.85 23.35 31.14
N PRO A 116 -20.85 23.36 29.79
CA PRO A 116 -19.67 22.98 29.01
C PRO A 116 -18.41 23.76 29.37
N GLU A 117 -18.53 25.05 29.69
CA GLU A 117 -17.42 25.91 30.10
C GLU A 117 -16.81 25.40 31.42
N LYS A 118 -17.63 25.22 32.45
CA LYS A 118 -17.18 24.70 33.75
C LYS A 118 -16.62 23.28 33.65
N PHE A 119 -17.22 22.44 32.81
CA PHE A 119 -16.71 21.09 32.53
C PHE A 119 -15.30 21.16 31.92
N ASN A 120 -15.10 22.06 30.95
CA ASN A 120 -13.81 22.26 30.30
C ASN A 120 -12.75 22.84 31.25
N GLU A 121 -13.12 23.78 32.13
CA GLU A 121 -12.23 24.30 33.18
C GLU A 121 -11.72 23.18 34.11
N HIS A 122 -12.56 22.20 34.43
CA HIS A 122 -12.21 21.07 35.30
C HIS A 122 -11.69 19.84 34.55
N ARG A 123 -11.65 19.86 33.21
CA ARG A 123 -11.37 18.68 32.37
C ARG A 123 -10.02 18.06 32.67
N LEU A 124 -8.96 18.85 32.78
CA LEU A 124 -7.62 18.34 33.08
C LEU A 124 -7.56 17.66 34.45
N ALA A 125 -8.20 18.25 35.47
CA ALA A 125 -8.26 17.68 36.81
C ALA A 125 -9.04 16.35 36.85
N MET A 126 -10.15 16.25 36.09
CA MET A 126 -10.90 15.00 35.93
C MET A 126 -10.07 13.95 35.17
N ALA A 127 -9.43 14.33 34.07
CA ALA A 127 -8.60 13.44 33.26
C ALA A 127 -7.43 12.88 34.07
N LYS A 128 -6.69 13.72 34.83
CA LYS A 128 -5.59 13.28 35.71
C LYS A 128 -6.04 12.20 36.70
N ARG A 129 -7.23 12.33 37.30
CA ARG A 129 -7.78 11.32 38.22
C ARG A 129 -8.02 9.98 37.53
N VAL A 130 -8.65 10.00 36.36
CA VAL A 130 -8.91 8.77 35.58
C VAL A 130 -7.60 8.13 35.09
N TRP A 131 -6.67 8.92 34.54
CA TRP A 131 -5.38 8.41 34.09
C TRP A 131 -4.56 7.82 35.22
N THR A 132 -4.54 8.47 36.39
CA THR A 132 -3.87 7.94 37.58
C THR A 132 -4.49 6.61 38.00
N ALA A 133 -5.83 6.54 38.06
CA ALA A 133 -6.53 5.28 38.38
C ALA A 133 -6.13 4.18 37.40
N MET A 134 -6.25 4.41 36.09
CA MET A 134 -5.87 3.44 35.05
C MET A 134 -4.37 3.09 35.05
N LYS A 135 -3.48 4.01 35.43
CA LYS A 135 -2.05 3.71 35.58
C LYS A 135 -1.80 2.77 36.76
N THR A 136 -2.40 3.09 37.91
CA THR A 136 -2.22 2.36 39.17
C THR A 136 -2.88 0.99 39.17
N THR A 137 -3.85 0.73 38.29
CA THR A 137 -4.54 -0.56 38.18
C THR A 137 -4.05 -1.43 37.03
N ASP A 138 -2.91 -1.09 36.43
CA ASP A 138 -2.45 -1.68 35.17
C ASP A 138 -3.59 -1.75 34.15
N SER A 139 -4.18 -0.60 33.81
CA SER A 139 -5.30 -0.39 32.87
C SER A 139 -6.30 -1.54 32.82
N ARG A 140 -6.69 -2.04 34.00
CA ARG A 140 -7.53 -3.25 34.17
C ARG A 140 -8.76 -3.22 33.28
N GLU A 141 -9.42 -2.07 33.21
CA GLU A 141 -10.65 -1.87 32.45
C GLU A 141 -10.41 -2.02 30.94
N CYS A 142 -9.30 -1.50 30.41
CA CYS A 142 -8.91 -1.71 29.01
C CYS A 142 -8.69 -3.21 28.71
N ARG A 143 -8.08 -3.93 29.66
CA ARG A 143 -7.68 -5.33 29.51
C ARG A 143 -8.83 -6.33 29.60
N ASN A 144 -10.02 -5.90 30.03
CA ASN A 144 -11.24 -6.70 29.93
C ASN A 144 -11.55 -7.10 28.48
N CYS A 145 -11.20 -6.22 27.53
CA CYS A 145 -11.39 -6.46 26.09
C CYS A 145 -10.05 -6.54 25.33
N HIS A 146 -9.01 -5.85 25.79
CA HIS A 146 -7.70 -5.78 25.16
C HIS A 146 -6.61 -6.44 26.01
N ASN A 147 -6.70 -7.77 26.18
CA ASN A 147 -5.71 -8.50 26.94
C ASN A 147 -4.41 -8.69 26.12
N PHE A 148 -3.28 -8.22 26.65
CA PHE A 148 -1.95 -8.39 26.06
C PHE A 148 -1.62 -9.83 25.70
N GLU A 149 -2.03 -10.80 26.52
CA GLU A 149 -1.71 -12.22 26.30
C GLU A 149 -2.41 -12.82 25.07
N SER A 150 -3.51 -12.18 24.65
CA SER A 150 -4.35 -12.64 23.54
C SER A 150 -4.22 -11.75 22.29
N MET A 151 -3.37 -10.73 22.33
CA MET A 151 -3.13 -9.87 21.18
C MET A 151 -2.33 -10.62 20.12
N ASN A 152 -2.85 -10.69 18.90
CA ASN A 152 -2.13 -11.28 17.77
C ASN A 152 -1.36 -10.18 17.01
N PRO A 153 -0.02 -10.24 16.92
CA PRO A 153 0.78 -9.25 16.20
C PRO A 153 0.63 -9.30 14.67
N GLU A 154 0.12 -10.39 14.09
CA GLU A 154 -0.14 -10.50 12.64
C GLU A 154 -1.13 -9.44 12.15
N PHE A 155 -2.06 -9.01 13.01
CA PHE A 155 -3.08 -8.00 12.70
C PHE A 155 -2.73 -6.61 13.26
N GLN A 156 -1.50 -6.41 13.70
CA GLN A 156 -1.02 -5.13 14.22
C GLN A 156 -0.11 -4.46 13.19
N ARG A 157 -0.22 -3.13 13.11
CA ARG A 157 0.72 -2.34 12.31
C ARG A 157 2.17 -2.53 12.81
N PRO A 158 3.19 -2.43 11.96
CA PRO A 158 4.59 -2.66 12.34
C PRO A 158 5.06 -1.92 13.59
N ARG A 159 4.72 -0.64 13.69
CA ARG A 159 5.03 0.16 14.87
C ARG A 159 4.29 -0.33 16.12
N ALA A 160 3.02 -0.69 16.00
CA ALA A 160 2.21 -1.12 17.13
C ALA A 160 2.72 -2.43 17.74
N ARG A 161 3.07 -3.43 16.92
CA ARG A 161 3.64 -4.68 17.42
C ARG A 161 4.98 -4.47 18.15
N LYS A 162 5.84 -3.59 17.64
CA LYS A 162 7.11 -3.24 18.31
C LYS A 162 6.90 -2.54 19.65
N GLN A 163 5.98 -1.58 19.70
CA GLN A 163 5.68 -0.86 20.93
C GLN A 163 4.98 -1.75 21.96
N HIS A 164 4.08 -2.64 21.53
CA HIS A 164 3.51 -3.64 22.41
C HIS A 164 4.57 -4.61 22.93
N LEU A 165 5.49 -5.09 22.08
CA LEU A 165 6.65 -5.90 22.50
C LEU A 165 7.45 -5.21 23.61
N ASN A 166 7.83 -3.95 23.39
CA ASN A 166 8.54 -3.14 24.40
C ASN A 166 7.72 -2.95 25.69
N ALA A 167 6.39 -2.81 25.59
CA ALA A 167 5.53 -2.68 26.75
C ALA A 167 5.53 -3.94 27.64
N PHE A 168 5.66 -5.14 27.07
CA PHE A 168 5.84 -6.38 27.86
C PHE A 168 7.12 -6.31 28.70
N GLU A 169 8.22 -5.87 28.10
CA GLU A 169 9.56 -5.90 28.68
C GLU A 169 9.82 -4.76 29.68
N THR A 170 9.23 -3.59 29.45
CA THR A 170 9.46 -2.40 30.27
C THR A 170 8.38 -2.15 31.33
N GLY A 171 7.23 -2.82 31.22
CA GLY A 171 6.13 -2.67 32.18
C GLY A 171 5.27 -1.43 31.93
N GLN A 172 5.06 -1.09 30.65
CA GLN A 172 4.10 -0.06 30.26
C GLN A 172 2.66 -0.59 30.27
N THR A 173 1.72 0.31 30.53
CA THR A 173 0.28 0.08 30.58
C THR A 173 -0.39 0.67 29.35
N CYS A 174 -1.64 0.29 29.05
CA CYS A 174 -2.37 0.76 27.87
C CYS A 174 -2.41 2.29 27.77
N ILE A 175 -2.67 2.96 28.90
CA ILE A 175 -2.81 4.42 28.92
C ILE A 175 -1.47 5.14 28.73
N ASP A 176 -0.32 4.48 28.85
CA ASP A 176 0.98 5.13 28.66
C ASP A 176 1.12 5.64 27.23
N CYS A 177 0.56 4.90 26.27
CA CYS A 177 0.49 5.30 24.86
C CYS A 177 -0.91 5.79 24.47
N HIS A 178 -1.98 5.14 24.96
CA HIS A 178 -3.35 5.41 24.54
C HIS A 178 -4.10 6.33 25.52
N LYS A 179 -3.57 7.53 25.75
CA LYS A 179 -4.21 8.56 26.58
C LYS A 179 -5.21 9.37 25.75
N GLY A 180 -6.45 9.52 26.24
CA GLY A 180 -7.48 10.33 25.58
C GLY A 180 -8.16 9.67 24.37
N ILE A 181 -8.38 8.35 24.42
CA ILE A 181 -8.91 7.58 23.28
C ILE A 181 -10.36 7.95 22.92
N ALA A 182 -11.18 8.24 23.94
CA ALA A 182 -12.62 8.43 23.76
C ALA A 182 -13.11 9.87 23.97
N HIS A 183 -12.24 10.75 24.47
CA HIS A 183 -12.62 12.10 24.92
C HIS A 183 -11.60 13.11 24.43
N LYS A 184 -12.02 14.38 24.33
CA LYS A 184 -11.19 15.49 23.85
C LYS A 184 -9.84 15.50 24.57
N PRO A 185 -8.72 15.50 23.83
CA PRO A 185 -7.40 15.36 24.43
C PRO A 185 -7.05 16.59 25.26
N VAL A 186 -6.51 16.34 26.46
CA VAL A 186 -5.91 17.37 27.35
C VAL A 186 -4.49 16.99 27.78
N ARG A 187 -3.89 16.00 27.10
CA ARG A 187 -2.52 15.52 27.37
C ARG A 187 -1.49 16.64 27.16
N ASP A 188 -1.75 17.52 26.19
CA ASP A 188 -0.92 18.66 25.80
C ASP A 188 -0.90 19.80 26.83
N GLN A 189 -1.80 19.76 27.83
CA GLN A 189 -1.86 20.71 28.94
C GLN A 189 -0.96 20.31 30.13
N LEU A 190 -0.43 19.08 30.14
CA LEU A 190 0.55 18.66 31.13
C LEU A 190 1.92 19.29 30.83
N SER A 191 2.67 19.61 31.89
CA SER A 191 4.10 19.83 31.73
C SER A 191 4.80 18.54 31.30
N ASP A 192 6.00 18.63 30.71
CA ASP A 192 6.70 17.42 30.25
C ASP A 192 7.11 16.56 31.44
N GLU A 193 7.45 17.20 32.55
CA GLU A 193 7.81 16.57 33.82
C GLU A 193 6.62 15.77 34.39
N GLU A 194 5.42 16.34 34.38
CA GLU A 194 4.20 15.62 34.78
C GLU A 194 3.86 14.48 33.83
N LEU A 195 4.01 14.71 32.53
CA LEU A 195 3.72 13.71 31.51
C LEU A 195 4.69 12.53 31.60
N GLU A 196 5.98 12.82 31.75
CA GLU A 196 7.03 11.83 31.92
C GLU A 196 6.80 10.98 33.17
N ALA A 197 6.48 11.62 34.30
CA ALA A 197 6.18 10.91 35.54
C ALA A 197 4.94 10.00 35.39
N LEU A 198 3.92 10.46 34.68
CA LEU A 198 2.69 9.68 34.46
C LEU A 198 2.90 8.52 33.47
N GLU A 199 3.75 8.71 32.45
CA GLU A 199 4.05 7.74 31.39
C GLU A 199 5.22 6.81 31.73
N ALA A 200 5.90 7.02 32.86
CA ALA A 200 7.03 6.22 33.32
C ALA A 200 6.64 4.73 33.44
N PRO A 201 7.40 3.79 32.85
CA PRO A 201 7.12 2.36 32.99
C PRO A 201 7.14 1.91 34.46
N ASN A 202 6.29 0.96 34.81
CA ASN A 202 6.26 0.39 36.15
C ASN A 202 6.85 -1.02 36.14
N PRO A 203 7.99 -1.27 36.80
CA PRO A 203 8.62 -2.59 36.86
C PRO A 203 7.68 -3.71 37.36
N GLN A 204 6.66 -3.38 38.16
CA GLN A 204 5.68 -4.36 38.63
C GLN A 204 4.77 -4.92 37.52
N TYR A 205 4.70 -4.26 36.37
CA TYR A 205 3.85 -4.66 35.25
C TYR A 205 4.62 -5.30 34.10
N VAL A 206 5.94 -5.48 34.26
CA VAL A 206 6.79 -6.27 33.37
C VAL A 206 6.25 -7.69 33.34
N ARG A 207 6.12 -8.25 32.14
CA ARG A 207 5.57 -9.60 31.96
C ARG A 207 6.28 -10.31 30.81
N LYS A 208 6.31 -11.64 30.87
CA LYS A 208 6.93 -12.44 29.81
C LYS A 208 6.11 -12.31 28.51
N VAL A 209 6.79 -12.19 27.37
CA VAL A 209 6.15 -12.22 26.05
C VAL A 209 5.51 -13.60 25.83
N PRO A 210 4.20 -13.69 25.54
CA PRO A 210 3.53 -14.96 25.29
C PRO A 210 4.09 -15.67 24.06
N GLN A 211 4.16 -17.01 24.08
CA GLN A 211 4.66 -17.78 22.93
C GLN A 211 3.82 -17.54 21.66
N MET A 212 2.50 -17.47 21.79
CA MET A 212 1.60 -17.15 20.66
C MET A 212 1.94 -15.80 20.01
N TYR A 213 2.40 -14.82 20.80
CA TYR A 213 2.82 -13.52 20.28
C TYR A 213 4.11 -13.67 19.46
N LEU A 214 5.10 -14.40 19.97
CA LEU A 214 6.35 -14.69 19.25
C LEU A 214 6.10 -15.45 17.94
N ASP A 215 5.22 -16.46 17.99
CA ASP A 215 4.85 -17.24 16.81
C ASP A 215 4.14 -16.37 15.76
N GLY A 216 3.26 -15.46 16.19
CA GLY A 216 2.61 -14.49 15.31
C GLY A 216 3.59 -13.49 14.69
N LEU A 217 4.60 -13.04 15.44
CA LEU A 217 5.67 -12.19 14.91
C LEU A 217 6.45 -12.91 13.81
N ALA A 218 6.88 -14.15 14.06
CA ALA A 218 7.62 -14.93 13.07
C ALA A 218 6.81 -15.15 11.78
N LYS A 219 5.50 -15.39 11.89
CA LYS A 219 4.61 -15.55 10.72
C LYS A 219 4.46 -14.27 9.92
N ILE A 220 4.18 -13.13 10.57
CA ILE A 220 4.00 -11.87 9.84
C ILE A 220 5.31 -11.39 9.22
N GLU A 221 6.45 -11.62 9.87
CA GLU A 221 7.77 -11.33 9.30
C GLU A 221 8.06 -12.18 8.06
N ALA A 222 7.67 -13.45 8.05
CA ALA A 222 7.78 -14.31 6.87
C ALA A 222 6.88 -13.81 5.72
N ILE A 223 5.62 -13.46 6.00
CA ILE A 223 4.68 -12.91 5.02
C ILE A 223 5.21 -11.58 4.45
N GLU A 224 5.68 -10.67 5.32
CA GLU A 224 6.25 -9.39 4.89
C GLU A 224 7.49 -9.59 4.02
N LYS A 225 8.36 -10.55 4.36
CA LYS A 225 9.55 -10.87 3.55
C LYS A 225 9.18 -11.42 2.17
N GLU A 226 8.18 -12.28 2.09
CA GLU A 226 7.67 -12.81 0.82
C GLU A 226 7.05 -11.69 -0.04
N GLN A 227 6.25 -10.82 0.58
CA GLN A 227 5.65 -9.67 -0.10
C GLN A 227 6.70 -8.66 -0.57
N GLU A 228 7.70 -8.34 0.28
CA GLU A 228 8.80 -7.44 -0.08
C GLU A 228 9.61 -8.00 -1.27
N ALA A 229 9.84 -9.32 -1.31
CA ALA A 229 10.49 -9.97 -2.45
C ALA A 229 9.63 -9.92 -3.73
N ALA A 230 8.32 -10.15 -3.61
CA ALA A 230 7.38 -10.06 -4.73
C ALA A 230 7.26 -8.63 -5.28
N ASP A 231 7.18 -7.63 -4.39
CA ASP A 231 7.12 -6.21 -4.74
C ASP A 231 8.42 -5.74 -5.38
N LYS A 232 9.57 -6.20 -4.86
CA LYS A 232 10.89 -5.94 -5.46
C LYS A 232 10.95 -6.50 -6.87
N ALA A 233 10.59 -7.78 -7.06
CA ALA A 233 10.58 -8.41 -8.39
C ALA A 233 9.59 -7.73 -9.35
N ALA A 234 8.41 -7.32 -8.87
CA ALA A 234 7.43 -6.59 -9.68
C ALA A 234 7.97 -5.22 -10.12
N LYS A 235 8.62 -4.46 -9.23
CA LYS A 235 9.21 -3.16 -9.54
C LYS A 235 10.45 -3.27 -10.43
N GLU A 236 11.30 -4.28 -10.22
CA GLU A 236 12.43 -4.56 -11.10
C GLU A 236 11.94 -4.85 -12.51
N ARG A 237 10.92 -5.72 -12.67
CA ARG A 237 10.26 -5.92 -13.95
C ARG A 237 9.68 -4.63 -14.51
N GLU A 238 8.90 -3.87 -13.74
CA GLU A 238 8.35 -2.58 -14.20
C GLU A 238 9.45 -1.61 -14.67
N GLN A 239 10.57 -1.53 -13.94
CA GLN A 239 11.71 -0.70 -14.29
C GLN A 239 12.38 -1.19 -15.59
N GLU A 240 12.59 -2.50 -15.75
CA GLU A 240 13.10 -3.10 -16.98
C GLU A 240 12.19 -2.79 -18.18
N LEU A 241 10.87 -2.86 -18.00
CA LEU A 241 9.90 -2.50 -19.04
C LEU A 241 9.95 -1.00 -19.38
N LYS A 242 10.09 -0.13 -18.37
CA LYS A 242 10.28 1.32 -18.59
C LYS A 242 11.61 1.62 -19.29
N ILE A 243 12.71 0.92 -18.96
CA ILE A 243 14.02 1.04 -19.63
C ILE A 243 13.86 0.71 -21.11
N ALA A 244 13.32 -0.47 -21.40
CA ALA A 244 13.08 -0.92 -22.76
C ALA A 244 12.17 0.05 -23.54
N ALA A 245 11.12 0.58 -22.90
CA ALA A 245 10.22 1.57 -23.53
C ALA A 245 10.93 2.86 -23.93
N LYS A 246 11.80 3.39 -23.06
CA LYS A 246 12.54 4.63 -23.36
C LYS A 246 13.67 4.42 -24.35
N GLU A 247 14.34 3.28 -24.33
CA GLU A 247 15.34 2.92 -25.35
C GLU A 247 14.69 2.77 -26.73
N ALA A 248 13.51 2.14 -26.80
CA ALA A 248 12.74 2.03 -28.05
C ALA A 248 12.24 3.39 -28.57
N GLU A 249 11.90 4.32 -27.67
CA GLU A 249 11.55 5.70 -28.03
C GLU A 249 12.77 6.48 -28.52
N LYS A 250 13.91 6.37 -27.82
CA LYS A 250 15.18 6.98 -28.25
C LYS A 250 15.61 6.45 -29.60
N ALA A 251 15.52 5.15 -29.85
CA ALA A 251 15.81 4.55 -31.15
C ALA A 251 14.89 5.08 -32.25
N ARG A 252 13.60 5.30 -31.97
CA ARG A 252 12.66 5.94 -32.91
C ARG A 252 13.03 7.40 -33.19
N ILE A 253 13.40 8.16 -32.16
CA ILE A 253 13.88 9.55 -32.32
C ILE A 253 15.17 9.58 -33.13
N ASP A 254 16.15 8.73 -32.82
CA ASP A 254 17.41 8.64 -33.55
C ASP A 254 17.18 8.24 -35.02
N LEU A 255 16.26 7.32 -35.28
CA LEU A 255 15.85 6.96 -36.65
C LEU A 255 15.21 8.15 -37.38
N ALA A 256 14.30 8.87 -36.73
CA ALA A 256 13.64 10.05 -37.29
C ALA A 256 14.61 11.21 -37.52
N VAL A 257 15.55 11.45 -36.60
CA VAL A 257 16.61 12.44 -36.72
C VAL A 257 17.57 12.06 -37.85
N ASN A 258 17.96 10.79 -37.96
CA ASN A 258 18.81 10.32 -39.06
C ASN A 258 18.08 10.41 -40.41
N ALA A 259 16.79 10.10 -40.46
CA ALA A 259 15.96 10.29 -41.65
C ALA A 259 15.83 11.78 -42.01
N ALA A 260 15.66 12.66 -41.02
CA ALA A 260 15.62 14.10 -41.22
C ALA A 260 16.98 14.67 -41.66
N LEU A 261 18.09 14.18 -41.10
CA LEU A 261 19.45 14.54 -41.52
C LEU A 261 19.77 13.98 -42.92
N ALA A 262 19.26 12.81 -43.28
CA ALA A 262 19.36 12.26 -44.63
C ALA A 262 18.51 13.05 -45.64
N ALA A 263 17.32 13.51 -45.23
CA ALA A 263 16.47 14.43 -46.00
C ALA A 263 17.12 15.82 -46.14
N TYR A 264 17.79 16.31 -45.09
CA TYR A 264 18.55 17.55 -45.11
C TYR A 264 19.78 17.44 -46.02
N LYS A 265 20.54 16.34 -45.94
CA LYS A 265 21.68 16.07 -46.83
C LYS A 265 21.28 15.86 -48.30
N THR A 266 20.07 15.35 -48.56
CA THR A 266 19.52 15.29 -49.94
C THR A 266 19.02 16.64 -50.43
N GLN A 267 18.72 17.60 -49.54
CA GLN A 267 18.48 19.01 -49.89
C GLN A 267 19.77 19.84 -50.02
N GLU A 268 20.87 19.45 -49.37
CA GLU A 268 22.16 20.17 -49.35
C GLU A 268 23.19 19.67 -50.39
N SER A 269 22.73 19.02 -51.46
CA SER A 269 23.58 18.72 -52.63
C SER A 269 23.90 19.98 -53.49
N ALA A 270 23.59 21.17 -52.98
CA ALA A 270 24.14 22.43 -53.45
C ALA A 270 24.86 23.11 -52.27
N THR A 271 26.15 23.40 -52.48
CA THR A 271 27.13 24.04 -51.57
C THR A 271 27.64 23.22 -50.38
N ALA A 272 28.84 22.66 -50.58
CA ALA A 272 29.66 22.06 -49.54
C ALA A 272 30.37 23.13 -48.69
N THR A 273 30.34 22.99 -47.35
CA THR A 273 31.50 23.32 -46.50
C THR A 273 31.53 22.43 -45.25
N THR A 274 32.75 22.00 -44.90
CA THR A 274 33.17 21.18 -43.76
C THR A 274 32.81 21.72 -42.37
N THR A 275 32.51 20.87 -41.37
CA THR A 275 33.24 20.59 -40.07
C THR A 275 32.40 19.60 -39.17
N PRO A 276 32.85 19.17 -37.97
CA PRO A 276 33.42 17.85 -37.66
C PRO A 276 32.46 16.83 -36.99
N ALA A 277 32.98 15.60 -36.89
CA ALA A 277 32.36 14.39 -36.38
C ALA A 277 31.87 14.46 -34.92
N LEU A 278 30.68 13.87 -34.67
CA LEU A 278 30.19 13.53 -33.34
C LEU A 278 31.04 12.42 -32.71
N ALA A 279 31.32 12.61 -31.42
CA ALA A 279 32.13 11.74 -30.57
C ALA A 279 31.49 10.36 -30.31
N PRO A 280 32.29 9.32 -30.04
CA PRO A 280 31.80 8.01 -29.63
C PRO A 280 31.23 8.02 -28.21
N GLN A 281 30.17 7.24 -27.99
CA GLN A 281 29.48 7.08 -26.71
C GLN A 281 30.42 6.51 -25.64
N SER A 282 30.44 7.17 -24.48
CA SER A 282 31.22 6.79 -23.29
C SER A 282 30.54 5.68 -22.49
N ILE A 283 31.34 4.75 -21.97
CA ILE A 283 30.96 3.76 -20.96
C ILE A 283 30.51 4.52 -19.69
N THR A 284 29.30 4.24 -19.19
CA THR A 284 28.64 4.94 -18.08
C THR A 284 29.02 4.36 -16.70
N GLY A 285 28.95 5.15 -15.62
CA GLY A 285 29.00 4.66 -14.23
C GLY A 285 30.38 4.33 -13.63
N PHE A 286 31.46 4.98 -14.09
CA PHE A 286 32.85 4.77 -13.63
C PHE A 286 33.39 3.33 -13.79
N GLY A 287 32.73 2.46 -14.57
CA GLY A 287 33.19 1.09 -14.83
C GLY A 287 32.97 0.11 -13.68
N ILE A 288 32.08 0.43 -12.73
CA ILE A 288 31.67 -0.50 -11.66
C ILE A 288 30.55 -1.41 -12.17
N ASP A 289 30.72 -2.72 -11.97
CA ASP A 289 29.64 -3.69 -12.16
C ASP A 289 28.74 -3.74 -10.92
N TRP A 290 27.49 -3.33 -11.10
CA TRP A 290 26.47 -3.21 -10.05
C TRP A 290 25.56 -4.45 -9.94
N SER A 291 25.70 -5.45 -10.81
CA SER A 291 24.80 -6.61 -10.90
C SER A 291 24.71 -7.39 -9.59
N ASP A 292 25.86 -7.64 -8.96
CA ASP A 292 25.98 -8.38 -7.70
C ASP A 292 26.19 -7.48 -6.48
N VAL A 293 26.02 -6.16 -6.61
CA VAL A 293 26.14 -5.23 -5.48
C VAL A 293 24.80 -5.18 -4.74
N PRO A 294 24.74 -5.47 -3.42
CA PRO A 294 23.49 -5.43 -2.68
C PRO A 294 22.80 -4.07 -2.79
N SER A 295 21.55 -4.08 -3.24
CA SER A 295 20.69 -2.89 -3.28
C SER A 295 19.81 -2.81 -2.05
N ARG A 296 19.86 -1.68 -1.35
CA ARG A 296 18.93 -1.32 -0.29
C ARG A 296 17.95 -0.29 -0.81
N LYS A 297 16.66 -0.64 -0.81
CA LYS A 297 15.60 0.32 -1.07
C LYS A 297 15.42 1.23 0.13
N VAL A 298 15.62 2.54 -0.05
CA VAL A 298 15.47 3.58 0.96
C VAL A 298 14.34 4.52 0.52
N THR A 299 13.33 4.70 1.37
CA THR A 299 12.22 5.62 1.09
C THR A 299 12.48 6.96 1.75
N LEU A 300 12.70 7.98 0.93
CA LEU A 300 12.77 9.37 1.37
C LEU A 300 11.36 9.92 1.51
N PHE A 301 11.14 10.78 2.49
CA PHE A 301 9.85 11.40 2.73
C PHE A 301 9.97 12.91 2.87
N TYR A 302 8.89 13.61 2.57
CA TYR A 302 8.78 15.05 2.80
C TYR A 302 8.65 15.32 4.31
N PRO A 303 9.58 16.06 4.94
CA PRO A 303 9.67 16.18 6.40
C PRO A 303 8.81 17.28 7.00
N GLY A 304 8.29 18.21 6.19
CA GLY A 304 7.65 19.43 6.67
C GLY A 304 8.59 20.27 7.53
N GLU A 305 8.11 20.70 8.70
CA GLU A 305 8.79 21.57 9.66
C GLU A 305 9.29 20.81 10.91
N THR A 306 9.60 19.52 10.75
CA THR A 306 10.07 18.66 11.86
C THR A 306 11.58 18.82 12.10
N SER A 307 11.98 19.71 13.01
CA SER A 307 13.37 19.88 13.43
C SER A 307 13.81 18.86 14.49
N MET A 308 15.10 18.86 14.85
CA MET A 308 15.61 18.05 15.95
C MET A 308 14.92 18.39 17.28
N GLU A 309 14.63 19.67 17.54
CA GLU A 309 13.87 20.10 18.73
C GLU A 309 12.47 19.50 18.78
N TRP A 310 11.81 19.39 17.62
CA TRP A 310 10.51 18.74 17.49
C TRP A 310 10.60 17.23 17.81
N VAL A 311 11.63 16.55 17.29
CA VAL A 311 11.86 15.11 17.54
C VAL A 311 12.09 14.82 19.02
N MET A 312 12.76 15.72 19.73
CA MET A 312 13.11 15.61 21.15
C MET A 312 12.01 16.09 22.11
N THR A 313 10.90 16.62 21.61
CA THR A 313 9.80 17.14 22.46
C THR A 313 8.64 16.14 22.51
N GLY A 314 8.39 15.54 23.68
CA GLY A 314 7.37 14.49 23.85
C GLY A 314 5.93 14.92 23.57
N LYS A 315 5.63 16.22 23.73
CA LYS A 315 4.35 16.82 23.33
C LYS A 315 4.15 16.81 21.81
N ASP A 316 5.23 17.00 21.06
CA ASP A 316 5.18 17.17 19.61
C ASP A 316 5.33 15.82 18.88
N HIS A 317 6.25 14.99 19.41
CA HIS A 317 6.66 13.71 18.86
C HIS A 317 6.59 12.60 19.92
N GLY A 318 5.70 11.62 19.71
CA GLY A 318 5.52 10.49 20.63
C GLY A 318 6.72 9.54 20.76
N GLY A 319 7.75 9.68 19.90
CA GLY A 319 9.00 8.91 19.96
C GLY A 319 10.13 9.59 20.71
N ALA A 320 9.92 10.78 21.30
CA ALA A 320 10.99 11.55 21.96
C ALA A 320 11.68 10.77 23.10
N ARG A 321 10.91 10.10 23.95
CA ARG A 321 11.48 9.33 25.09
C ARG A 321 12.29 8.10 24.63
N PRO A 322 11.77 7.21 23.77
CA PRO A 322 12.58 6.12 23.20
C PRO A 322 13.86 6.61 22.52
N PHE A 323 13.81 7.74 21.81
CA PHE A 323 14.98 8.31 21.16
C PHE A 323 16.02 8.86 22.15
N MET A 324 15.60 9.71 23.10
CA MET A 324 16.50 10.39 24.03
C MET A 324 17.07 9.46 25.09
N ILE A 325 16.21 8.62 25.69
CA ILE A 325 16.56 7.78 26.85
C ILE A 325 16.76 6.33 26.43
N GLY A 326 15.92 5.83 25.51
CA GLY A 326 15.94 4.43 25.09
C GLY A 326 17.10 4.09 24.14
N GLY A 327 17.65 5.07 23.43
CA GLY A 327 18.69 4.83 22.41
C GLY A 327 18.13 4.41 21.05
N ASP A 328 16.81 4.46 20.85
CA ASP A 328 16.18 4.04 19.60
C ASP A 328 16.60 4.95 18.43
N ARG A 329 16.91 4.32 17.30
CA ARG A 329 17.19 5.02 16.03
C ARG A 329 15.88 5.42 15.34
N CYS A 330 15.88 6.44 14.48
CA CYS A 330 14.67 6.79 13.74
C CYS A 330 14.14 5.62 12.88
N THR A 331 15.03 4.83 12.27
CA THR A 331 14.70 3.61 11.50
C THR A 331 14.02 2.54 12.35
N THR A 332 14.32 2.50 13.66
CA THR A 332 13.72 1.54 14.61
C THR A 332 12.20 1.68 14.66
N CYS A 333 11.68 2.90 14.51
CA CYS A 333 10.25 3.19 14.57
C CYS A 333 9.63 3.46 13.19
N HIS A 334 10.39 4.05 12.25
CA HIS A 334 9.83 4.66 11.05
C HIS A 334 10.18 3.99 9.72
N ASP A 335 11.06 2.99 9.68
CA ASP A 335 11.55 2.42 8.40
C ASP A 335 10.42 1.89 7.48
N LYS A 336 9.34 1.37 8.08
CA LYS A 336 8.16 0.85 7.35
C LYS A 336 6.99 1.84 7.20
N GLU A 337 7.11 3.09 7.67
CA GLU A 337 6.02 4.09 7.58
C GLU A 337 6.43 5.44 6.97
N THR A 338 7.65 5.56 6.43
CA THR A 338 8.18 6.81 5.84
C THR A 338 7.29 7.40 4.74
N ALA A 339 6.76 6.59 3.82
CA ALA A 339 5.86 7.07 2.77
C ALA A 339 4.57 7.69 3.33
N ASP A 340 3.97 7.03 4.32
CA ASP A 340 2.78 7.50 5.02
C ASP A 340 3.05 8.78 5.83
N MET A 341 4.25 8.89 6.42
CA MET A 341 4.69 10.11 7.09
C MET A 341 4.71 11.29 6.11
N GLY A 342 5.36 11.11 4.95
CA GLY A 342 5.40 12.12 3.90
C GLY A 342 4.00 12.58 3.49
N LYS A 343 3.06 11.64 3.35
CA LYS A 343 1.66 11.96 2.97
C LYS A 343 0.97 12.85 4.01
N LYS A 344 1.18 12.60 5.29
CA LYS A 344 0.61 13.43 6.38
C LYS A 344 1.22 14.82 6.40
N MET A 345 2.51 14.94 6.10
CA MET A 345 3.19 16.24 6.06
C MET A 345 2.70 17.09 4.88
N VAL A 346 2.71 16.53 3.65
CA VAL A 346 2.29 17.31 2.46
C VAL A 346 0.83 17.73 2.52
N THR A 347 -0.04 16.97 3.18
CA THR A 347 -1.46 17.31 3.35
C THR A 347 -1.73 18.26 4.53
N GLY A 348 -0.71 18.65 5.31
CA GLY A 348 -0.88 19.48 6.51
C GLY A 348 -1.54 18.76 7.69
N GLN A 349 -1.73 17.43 7.61
CA GLN A 349 -2.26 16.65 8.74
C GLN A 349 -1.29 16.62 9.93
N LYS A 350 0.01 16.88 9.69
CA LYS A 350 1.03 16.95 10.74
C LYS A 350 2.15 17.91 10.31
N ALA A 351 2.64 18.72 11.26
CA ALA A 351 3.92 19.46 11.23
C ALA A 351 4.28 20.15 9.89
N GLU A 352 3.31 20.79 9.25
CA GLU A 352 3.51 21.62 8.06
C GLU A 352 2.52 22.79 8.11
N SER A 353 3.05 24.01 8.17
CA SER A 353 2.25 25.23 8.16
C SER A 353 1.80 25.64 6.74
N LEU A 354 2.50 25.18 5.70
CA LEU A 354 2.24 25.44 4.28
C LEU A 354 1.99 24.13 3.51
N PRO A 355 0.80 23.53 3.64
CA PRO A 355 0.49 22.24 3.02
C PRO A 355 0.56 22.33 1.48
N GLN A 356 1.09 21.27 0.87
CA GLN A 356 1.24 21.11 -0.58
C GLN A 356 0.69 19.73 -0.99
N PRO A 357 -0.64 19.52 -1.00
CA PRO A 357 -1.24 18.20 -1.19
C PRO A 357 -0.83 17.50 -2.49
N ASP A 358 -0.54 18.26 -3.55
CA ASP A 358 -0.16 17.75 -4.86
C ASP A 358 1.34 17.42 -4.94
N LYS A 359 2.17 17.89 -3.99
CA LYS A 359 3.59 17.56 -3.95
C LYS A 359 3.76 16.08 -3.68
N ARG A 360 4.67 15.44 -4.41
CA ARG A 360 5.09 14.06 -4.16
C ARG A 360 5.45 13.89 -2.68
N ALA A 361 4.78 12.95 -2.00
CA ALA A 361 4.95 12.74 -0.57
C ALA A 361 6.27 12.01 -0.20
N SER A 362 6.73 11.11 -1.08
CA SER A 362 7.89 10.25 -0.85
C SER A 362 8.55 9.81 -2.15
N ILE A 363 9.84 9.47 -2.08
CA ILE A 363 10.65 8.96 -3.18
C ILE A 363 11.25 7.62 -2.74
N ALA A 364 10.98 6.56 -3.49
CA ALA A 364 11.66 5.28 -3.30
C ALA A 364 12.97 5.30 -4.09
N VAL A 365 14.10 5.14 -3.39
CA VAL A 365 15.44 5.21 -3.97
C VAL A 365 16.14 3.88 -3.74
N ASP A 366 16.64 3.27 -4.80
CA ASP A 366 17.54 2.12 -4.70
C ASP A 366 18.97 2.63 -4.49
N VAL A 367 19.58 2.19 -3.38
CA VAL A 367 20.92 2.60 -2.97
C VAL A 367 21.85 1.39 -2.99
N GLN A 368 22.95 1.51 -3.72
CA GLN A 368 24.03 0.53 -3.77
C GLN A 368 25.34 1.21 -3.41
N ALA A 369 26.22 0.49 -2.72
CA ALA A 369 27.55 0.98 -2.36
C ALA A 369 28.61 -0.04 -2.77
N ALA A 370 29.69 0.46 -3.37
CA ALA A 370 30.86 -0.33 -3.72
C ALA A 370 32.13 0.45 -3.39
N HIS A 371 33.26 -0.24 -3.28
CA HIS A 371 34.55 0.43 -3.12
C HIS A 371 35.67 -0.34 -3.81
N ASP A 372 36.77 0.36 -4.10
CA ASP A 372 38.05 -0.27 -4.37
C ASP A 372 39.04 0.07 -3.24
N ASN A 373 40.35 0.08 -3.52
CA ASN A 373 41.36 0.42 -2.52
C ASN A 373 41.51 1.95 -2.30
N GLU A 374 40.95 2.78 -3.17
CA GLU A 374 41.12 4.25 -3.18
C GLU A 374 39.79 5.02 -3.09
N TYR A 375 38.69 4.47 -3.62
CA TYR A 375 37.41 5.16 -3.79
C TYR A 375 36.23 4.41 -3.18
N LEU A 376 35.27 5.20 -2.68
CA LEU A 376 33.90 4.82 -2.41
C LEU A 376 33.03 5.22 -3.60
N TYR A 377 32.16 4.31 -4.03
CA TYR A 377 31.15 4.51 -5.06
C TYR A 377 29.75 4.36 -4.45
N LEU A 378 28.89 5.35 -4.65
CA LEU A 378 27.50 5.33 -4.22
C LEU A 378 26.58 5.49 -5.43
N ARG A 379 25.70 4.52 -5.66
CA ARG A 379 24.71 4.56 -6.74
C ARG A 379 23.32 4.76 -6.16
N PHE A 380 22.62 5.76 -6.67
CA PHE A 380 21.24 6.09 -6.35
C PHE A 380 20.40 5.99 -7.62
N ASN A 381 19.25 5.32 -7.53
CA ASN A 381 18.31 5.17 -8.64
C ASN A 381 16.88 5.42 -8.16
N TRP A 382 16.15 6.33 -8.79
CA TRP A 382 14.74 6.60 -8.47
C TRP A 382 13.97 7.21 -9.64
N GLU A 383 12.65 7.02 -9.64
CA GLU A 383 11.74 7.54 -10.66
C GLU A 383 11.66 9.07 -10.64
N ASP A 384 11.85 9.67 -11.83
CA ASP A 384 11.61 11.08 -12.14
C ASP A 384 10.12 11.34 -12.36
N THR A 385 9.60 12.45 -11.83
CA THR A 385 8.17 12.79 -11.93
C THR A 385 7.97 14.16 -12.55
N GLY A 386 6.80 14.39 -13.16
CA GLY A 386 6.45 15.70 -13.73
C GLY A 386 6.38 16.80 -12.68
N HIS A 387 6.57 18.05 -13.12
CA HIS A 387 6.61 19.20 -12.23
C HIS A 387 5.25 19.53 -11.61
N VAL A 388 5.23 19.73 -10.29
CA VAL A 388 4.08 20.22 -9.53
C VAL A 388 4.38 21.66 -9.07
N PRO A 389 3.71 22.68 -9.64
CA PRO A 389 3.94 24.06 -9.26
C PRO A 389 3.68 24.31 -7.77
N VAL A 390 4.62 24.95 -7.07
CA VAL A 390 4.35 25.40 -5.70
C VAL A 390 3.54 26.69 -5.69
N PRO A 391 2.52 26.82 -4.83
CA PRO A 391 1.54 27.91 -4.92
C PRO A 391 2.07 29.26 -4.42
N PHE A 392 3.26 29.31 -3.81
CA PHE A 392 3.82 30.50 -3.16
C PHE A 392 5.08 31.05 -3.85
N VAL A 393 5.44 30.54 -5.04
CA VAL A 393 6.54 31.07 -5.86
C VAL A 393 6.04 31.38 -7.27
N ASP A 394 6.31 32.59 -7.76
CA ASP A 394 5.99 32.99 -9.12
C ASP A 394 6.69 32.07 -10.13
N GLY A 395 5.91 31.49 -11.05
CA GLY A 395 6.40 30.48 -12.01
C GLY A 395 6.51 29.06 -11.45
N GLY A 396 6.11 28.83 -10.20
CA GLY A 396 5.92 27.49 -9.62
C GLY A 396 7.20 26.71 -9.27
N LYS A 397 8.39 27.22 -9.62
CA LYS A 397 9.69 26.56 -9.42
C LYS A 397 10.56 27.33 -8.42
N MET A 398 11.05 26.67 -7.36
CA MET A 398 11.90 27.33 -6.36
C MET A 398 13.36 27.49 -6.80
N ASP A 399 13.85 26.58 -7.63
CA ASP A 399 15.20 26.56 -8.17
C ASP A 399 15.11 26.23 -9.66
N THR A 400 14.89 27.25 -10.49
CA THR A 400 14.66 27.10 -11.92
C THR A 400 15.82 26.48 -12.68
N GLU A 401 17.04 26.55 -12.12
CA GLU A 401 18.24 26.04 -12.77
C GLU A 401 18.43 24.55 -12.54
N ASN A 402 17.92 24.00 -11.44
CA ASN A 402 18.24 22.64 -11.00
C ASN A 402 16.96 21.81 -10.85
N PRO A 403 16.60 20.98 -11.86
CA PRO A 403 15.49 20.04 -11.76
C PRO A 403 15.61 19.13 -10.53
N MET A 404 16.84 18.71 -10.19
CA MET A 404 17.11 17.96 -8.98
C MET A 404 18.44 18.34 -8.33
N LYS A 405 18.55 18.11 -7.02
CA LYS A 405 19.81 18.09 -6.28
C LYS A 405 19.85 16.88 -5.37
N LEU A 406 20.98 16.18 -5.33
CA LEU A 406 21.24 15.07 -4.41
C LEU A 406 22.31 15.51 -3.41
N ALA A 407 22.03 15.38 -2.12
CA ALA A 407 22.98 15.64 -1.06
C ALA A 407 23.17 14.41 -0.18
N VAL A 408 24.41 14.06 0.14
CA VAL A 408 24.80 12.92 1.00
C VAL A 408 25.57 13.45 2.19
N MET A 409 25.28 12.94 3.39
CA MET A 409 26.10 13.20 4.58
C MET A 409 26.68 11.93 5.17
N LEU A 410 27.91 12.06 5.67
CA LEU A 410 28.63 11.02 6.39
C LEU A 410 29.08 11.57 7.76
N ALA A 411 28.99 10.76 8.80
CA ALA A 411 29.46 11.09 10.15
C ALA A 411 30.01 9.86 10.86
N THR A 412 30.79 10.05 11.93
CA THR A 412 31.11 8.98 12.89
C THR A 412 30.11 9.01 14.06
N ASP A 413 30.25 8.06 14.99
CA ASP A 413 29.49 8.06 16.25
C ASP A 413 30.01 9.14 17.25
N ASP A 414 31.06 9.89 16.89
CA ASP A 414 31.59 10.99 17.70
C ASP A 414 30.71 12.26 17.64
N VAL A 415 29.78 12.29 16.67
CA VAL A 415 28.75 13.33 16.54
C VAL A 415 27.50 12.89 17.30
N GLU A 416 27.08 13.71 18.25
CA GLU A 416 25.92 13.46 19.11
C GLU A 416 24.67 13.15 18.28
N PHE A 417 24.07 12.00 18.54
CA PHE A 417 22.89 11.46 17.85
C PHE A 417 23.05 11.14 16.36
N ALA A 418 24.25 11.21 15.76
CA ALA A 418 24.42 10.81 14.37
C ALA A 418 24.02 9.34 14.14
N ASP A 419 24.27 8.47 15.12
CA ASP A 419 23.91 7.05 15.15
C ASP A 419 22.39 6.80 15.14
N ARG A 420 21.60 7.74 15.69
CA ARG A 420 20.15 7.63 15.84
C ARG A 420 19.36 8.42 14.80
N ALA A 421 19.79 9.65 14.52
CA ALA A 421 19.09 10.63 13.72
C ALA A 421 19.70 10.85 12.33
N GLY A 422 20.95 10.42 12.10
CA GLY A 422 21.68 10.69 10.86
C GLY A 422 21.68 12.19 10.52
N CYS A 423 21.37 12.53 9.27
CA CYS A 423 21.33 13.92 8.80
C CYS A 423 20.35 14.82 9.56
N TRP A 424 19.37 14.27 10.26
CA TRP A 424 18.34 15.06 10.97
C TRP A 424 18.92 15.92 12.08
N GLN A 425 20.00 15.45 12.70
CA GLN A 425 20.68 16.14 13.80
C GLN A 425 21.14 17.55 13.39
N THR A 426 21.35 17.78 12.09
CA THR A 426 21.78 19.09 11.56
C THR A 426 20.63 20.08 11.34
N CYS A 427 19.38 19.65 11.54
CA CYS A 427 18.17 20.42 11.23
C CYS A 427 17.58 21.03 12.49
N HIS A 428 17.56 22.36 12.56
CA HIS A 428 17.09 23.10 13.74
C HIS A 428 15.91 24.00 13.40
N HIS A 429 15.05 24.27 14.39
CA HIS A 429 13.84 25.07 14.21
C HIS A 429 14.13 26.54 13.85
N ASP A 430 15.34 27.02 14.17
CA ASP A 430 15.85 28.36 13.84
C ASP A 430 16.62 28.42 12.51
N ALA A 431 16.63 27.33 11.73
CA ALA A 431 17.20 27.33 10.39
C ALA A 431 16.36 28.20 9.44
N ARG A 432 16.99 28.71 8.38
CA ARG A 432 16.30 29.47 7.34
C ARG A 432 15.13 28.65 6.79
N SER A 433 14.00 29.31 6.53
CA SER A 433 12.74 28.71 6.11
C SER A 433 12.02 27.82 7.14
N MET A 434 12.52 27.72 8.38
CA MET A 434 11.82 27.08 9.49
C MET A 434 11.07 28.12 10.36
N PRO A 435 10.08 27.70 11.18
CA PRO A 435 9.17 28.63 11.87
C PRO A 435 9.86 29.65 12.79
N ASP A 436 10.95 29.24 13.44
CA ASP A 436 11.66 30.02 14.46
C ASP A 436 12.91 30.71 13.87
N THR A 437 12.98 30.84 12.54
CA THR A 437 14.06 31.59 11.89
C THR A 437 14.13 33.01 12.46
N PRO A 438 15.30 33.45 12.95
CA PRO A 438 15.49 34.82 13.42
C PRO A 438 15.21 35.82 12.30
N ALA A 439 14.79 37.01 12.69
CA ALA A 439 14.68 38.14 11.78
C ALA A 439 16.04 38.43 11.11
N ALA A 440 16.00 38.91 9.86
CA ALA A 440 17.21 39.10 9.05
C ALA A 440 18.22 40.06 9.70
N ASP A 441 17.75 41.04 10.47
CA ASP A 441 18.57 41.97 11.25
C ASP A 441 19.13 41.34 12.54
N ALA A 442 18.34 40.48 13.22
CA ALA A 442 18.78 39.74 14.41
C ALA A 442 20.01 38.86 14.14
N ALA A 443 20.13 38.32 12.92
CA ALA A 443 21.28 37.57 12.44
C ALA A 443 22.52 38.43 12.14
N THR A 444 22.51 39.75 12.40
CA THR A 444 23.65 40.67 12.12
C THR A 444 24.17 41.42 13.35
N VAL A 445 23.54 41.26 14.52
CA VAL A 445 23.74 42.14 15.69
C VAL A 445 24.57 41.56 16.83
N ASN A 446 24.98 40.27 16.78
CA ASN A 446 25.75 39.64 17.86
C ASN A 446 27.11 39.08 17.41
N GLU A 447 27.98 38.72 18.37
CA GLU A 447 29.31 38.18 18.06
C GLU A 447 29.28 36.85 17.28
N ALA A 448 28.24 36.03 17.49
CA ALA A 448 28.05 34.81 16.70
C ALA A 448 27.77 35.13 15.22
N ALA A 449 26.94 36.14 14.95
CA ALA A 449 26.64 36.63 13.61
C ALA A 449 27.85 37.19 12.86
N LYS A 450 28.80 37.81 13.57
CA LYS A 450 30.06 38.27 12.97
C LYS A 450 30.97 37.11 12.54
N ARG A 451 30.89 35.98 13.27
CA ARG A 451 31.71 34.78 13.03
C ARG A 451 31.08 33.84 11.99
N LEU A 452 29.75 33.79 11.94
CA LEU A 452 28.98 32.95 11.01
C LEU A 452 28.69 33.70 9.71
N GLN A 453 28.79 33.03 8.56
CA GLN A 453 28.53 33.61 7.25
C GLN A 453 27.02 33.59 6.94
N LEU A 454 26.24 34.38 7.69
CA LEU A 454 24.77 34.35 7.68
C LEU A 454 24.12 35.10 6.51
N THR A 455 24.84 35.37 5.41
CA THR A 455 24.31 36.10 4.25
C THR A 455 23.11 35.41 3.59
N GLN A 456 22.97 34.10 3.77
CA GLN A 456 21.81 33.33 3.34
C GLN A 456 20.95 32.82 4.50
N GLY A 457 21.02 33.47 5.67
CA GLY A 457 20.39 33.03 6.91
C GLY A 457 21.09 31.83 7.55
N ILE A 458 20.54 31.36 8.68
CA ILE A 458 21.07 30.19 9.40
C ILE A 458 20.84 28.95 8.55
N THR A 459 21.88 28.16 8.34
CA THR A 459 21.79 26.98 7.48
C THR A 459 21.58 25.72 8.31
N LYS A 460 22.65 25.01 8.64
CA LYS A 460 22.66 23.79 9.45
C LYS A 460 23.81 23.90 10.42
N TYR A 461 23.66 23.37 11.62
CA TYR A 461 24.73 23.31 12.62
C TYR A 461 24.55 22.07 13.48
N LEU A 462 25.53 21.79 14.33
CA LEU A 462 25.57 20.66 15.25
C LEU A 462 25.69 21.16 16.70
N LYS A 463 25.25 20.34 17.65
CA LYS A 463 25.27 20.66 19.09
C LYS A 463 26.69 20.92 19.61
N GLU A 464 27.69 20.29 19.03
CA GLU A 464 29.11 20.42 19.37
C GLU A 464 29.62 21.84 19.21
N SER A 465 29.03 22.61 18.29
CA SER A 465 29.34 24.03 18.09
C SER A 465 28.57 24.98 19.03
N ARG A 466 27.60 24.48 19.81
CA ARG A 466 26.67 25.28 20.63
C ARG A 466 26.82 24.99 22.11
N SER A 467 26.89 26.03 22.95
CA SER A 467 26.89 25.87 24.41
C SER A 467 25.54 25.35 24.90
N THR A 468 24.43 25.78 24.30
CA THR A 468 23.07 25.33 24.62
C THR A 468 22.18 25.38 23.37
N ILE A 469 21.21 24.46 23.28
CA ILE A 469 20.13 24.50 22.29
C ILE A 469 18.82 24.47 23.09
N GLU A 470 17.93 25.43 22.85
CA GLU A 470 16.61 25.48 23.46
C GLU A 470 15.68 24.52 22.70
N ILE A 471 15.39 23.38 23.32
CA ILE A 471 14.59 22.30 22.73
C ILE A 471 13.09 22.60 22.82
N GLN A 472 12.67 23.23 23.93
CA GLN A 472 11.28 23.21 24.34
C GLN A 472 10.50 24.42 23.81
N GLY A 473 11.15 25.58 23.68
CA GLY A 473 10.49 26.81 23.23
C GLY A 473 9.44 27.33 24.23
N ARG A 474 9.64 27.08 25.52
CA ARG A 474 8.67 27.41 26.58
C ARG A 474 8.82 28.86 27.06
N ARG A 475 7.71 29.42 27.56
CA ARG A 475 7.66 30.76 28.22
C ARG A 475 8.17 31.89 27.32
N GLY A 476 7.84 31.84 26.03
CA GLY A 476 8.24 32.86 25.04
C GLY A 476 9.69 32.73 24.54
N LYS A 477 10.39 31.65 24.90
CA LYS A 477 11.68 31.33 24.28
C LYS A 477 11.47 30.72 22.90
N VAL A 478 12.34 31.08 21.97
CA VAL A 478 12.40 30.54 20.61
C VAL A 478 13.23 29.25 20.63
N ARG A 479 12.85 28.24 19.84
CA ARG A 479 13.61 26.99 19.73
C ARG A 479 14.87 27.18 18.90
N GLY A 480 15.89 26.38 19.20
CA GLY A 480 17.19 26.44 18.56
C GLY A 480 18.25 27.10 19.44
N GLY A 481 19.36 27.49 18.82
CA GLY A 481 20.55 27.95 19.54
C GLY A 481 21.61 28.55 18.64
N TRP A 482 21.22 29.11 17.49
CA TRP A 482 22.16 29.68 16.52
C TRP A 482 23.11 30.72 17.13
N ASP A 483 22.65 31.50 18.12
CA ASP A 483 23.41 32.57 18.77
C ASP A 483 24.29 32.07 19.92
N LYS A 484 24.14 30.80 20.35
CA LYS A 484 24.88 30.19 21.46
C LYS A 484 26.18 29.54 21.01
N LEU A 485 26.90 30.20 20.11
CA LEU A 485 28.13 29.72 19.50
C LEU A 485 29.25 29.58 20.54
N LYS A 486 29.94 28.43 20.55
CA LYS A 486 31.14 28.21 21.38
C LYS A 486 32.34 29.04 20.91
N SER A 487 33.42 29.03 21.69
CA SER A 487 34.68 29.68 21.30
C SER A 487 35.26 29.07 20.00
N GLU A 488 36.14 29.79 19.32
CA GLU A 488 36.78 29.26 18.10
C GLU A 488 37.68 28.06 18.42
N GLU A 489 38.31 28.06 19.57
CA GLU A 489 39.18 26.99 20.06
C GLU A 489 38.38 25.70 20.25
N GLU A 490 37.19 25.79 20.86
CA GLU A 490 36.30 24.64 21.03
C GLU A 490 35.77 24.10 19.71
N ILE A 491 35.43 24.99 18.76
CA ILE A 491 34.95 24.58 17.43
C ILE A 491 36.08 23.91 16.63
N LYS A 492 37.30 24.47 16.68
CA LYS A 492 38.49 23.86 16.07
C LYS A 492 38.81 22.50 16.71
N ALA A 493 38.66 22.38 18.02
CA ALA A 493 38.85 21.11 18.73
C ALA A 493 37.81 20.06 18.33
N ALA A 494 36.53 20.43 18.23
CA ALA A 494 35.46 19.55 17.76
C ALA A 494 35.73 19.07 16.31
N LEU A 495 36.13 19.98 15.43
CA LEU A 495 36.51 19.65 14.05
C LEU A 495 37.70 18.68 13.99
N ALA A 496 38.75 18.92 14.80
CA ALA A 496 39.91 18.05 14.90
C ALA A 496 39.59 16.67 15.50
N ALA A 497 38.52 16.57 16.30
CA ALA A 497 38.02 15.34 16.89
C ALA A 497 37.01 14.60 15.99
N ASN A 498 36.89 14.98 14.70
CA ASN A 498 35.90 14.44 13.75
C ASN A 498 34.43 14.63 14.15
N GLN A 499 34.14 15.60 15.01
CA GLN A 499 32.77 15.92 15.42
C GLN A 499 32.11 16.87 14.41
N PHE A 500 32.04 16.44 13.15
CA PHE A 500 31.40 17.15 12.06
C PHE A 500 30.69 16.15 11.13
N MET A 501 29.76 16.64 10.30
CA MET A 501 29.19 15.83 9.22
C MET A 501 29.78 16.24 7.88
N ASP A 502 30.47 15.34 7.22
CA ASP A 502 30.93 15.47 5.83
C ASP A 502 29.70 15.55 4.92
N LEU A 503 29.70 16.45 3.93
CA LEU A 503 28.56 16.76 3.09
C LEU A 503 28.98 16.88 1.62
N LEU A 504 28.38 16.06 0.77
CA LEU A 504 28.55 16.09 -0.68
C LEU A 504 27.23 16.48 -1.34
N ARG A 505 27.25 17.35 -2.34
CA ARG A 505 26.04 17.75 -3.09
C ARG A 505 26.29 17.83 -4.59
N TYR A 506 25.39 17.20 -5.34
CA TYR A 506 25.28 17.32 -6.78
C TYR A 506 24.08 18.17 -7.17
N LYS A 507 24.25 19.00 -8.21
CA LYS A 507 23.21 19.86 -8.81
C LYS A 507 23.07 19.53 -10.30
N SER A 508 21.87 19.11 -10.72
CA SER A 508 21.70 18.60 -12.10
C SER A 508 21.71 19.66 -13.19
N GLY A 509 21.46 20.93 -12.88
CA GLY A 509 21.31 21.98 -13.89
C GLY A 509 22.50 22.13 -14.83
N LYS A 510 23.70 22.23 -14.23
CA LYS A 510 24.99 22.32 -14.95
C LYS A 510 25.93 21.17 -14.62
N GLY A 511 25.45 20.17 -13.88
CA GLY A 511 26.27 19.06 -13.39
C GLY A 511 27.31 19.48 -12.35
N GLU A 512 27.01 20.48 -11.53
CA GLU A 512 27.94 21.02 -10.53
C GLU A 512 28.02 20.12 -9.30
N THR A 513 29.24 19.95 -8.77
CA THR A 513 29.51 19.29 -7.50
C THR A 513 30.00 20.29 -6.47
N GLU A 514 29.57 20.11 -5.22
CA GLU A 514 29.97 20.93 -4.07
C GLU A 514 30.16 20.01 -2.86
N ASP A 515 31.27 20.17 -2.15
CA ASP A 515 31.57 19.38 -0.95
C ASP A 515 32.17 20.22 0.18
N GLY A 516 31.99 19.73 1.39
CA GLY A 516 32.43 20.38 2.62
C GLY A 516 31.84 19.67 3.84
N TYR A 517 31.46 20.43 4.87
CA TYR A 517 30.99 19.85 6.13
C TYR A 517 29.97 20.72 6.85
N VAL A 518 29.30 20.13 7.84
CA VAL A 518 28.44 20.82 8.80
C VAL A 518 29.05 20.71 10.20
N LEU A 519 29.27 21.85 10.85
CA LEU A 519 29.61 21.94 12.28
C LEU A 519 28.94 23.14 12.92
N ASP A 520 29.52 24.33 12.79
CA ASP A 520 28.96 25.57 13.30
C ASP A 520 28.03 26.25 12.30
N GLN A 521 28.25 25.95 11.02
CA GLN A 521 27.41 26.25 9.86
C GLN A 521 27.63 25.18 8.77
N ARG A 522 26.92 25.30 7.65
CA ARG A 522 27.16 24.49 6.45
C ARG A 522 28.21 25.14 5.56
N TYR A 523 29.32 24.44 5.35
CA TYR A 523 30.34 24.77 4.35
C TYR A 523 30.12 23.88 3.11
N MET A 524 30.11 24.49 1.93
CA MET A 524 29.91 23.82 0.64
C MET A 524 31.11 24.03 -0.31
N SER A 525 32.27 24.36 0.26
CA SER A 525 33.52 24.54 -0.46
C SER A 525 34.70 24.14 0.43
N GLY A 526 35.80 23.74 -0.20
CA GLY A 526 37.05 23.41 0.50
C GLY A 526 37.24 21.93 0.83
N GLY A 527 36.32 21.05 0.43
CA GLY A 527 36.51 19.60 0.45
C GLY A 527 37.44 19.10 -0.67
N GLN A 528 37.72 17.80 -0.68
CA GLN A 528 38.61 17.15 -1.66
C GLN A 528 38.10 17.10 -3.11
N GLY A 529 36.82 17.42 -3.32
CA GLY A 529 36.10 17.20 -4.55
C GLY A 529 35.67 15.74 -4.74
N PHE A 530 34.63 15.52 -5.53
CA PHE A 530 34.17 14.20 -5.91
C PHE A 530 33.61 14.23 -7.33
N GLU A 531 33.59 13.07 -7.97
CA GLU A 531 33.09 12.92 -9.34
C GLU A 531 31.66 12.38 -9.30
N VAL A 532 30.83 12.81 -10.27
CA VAL A 532 29.46 12.33 -10.42
C VAL A 532 29.19 11.96 -11.87
N ASP A 533 28.60 10.80 -12.07
CA ASP A 533 27.90 10.43 -13.30
C ASP A 533 26.41 10.40 -13.00
N ALA A 534 25.68 11.39 -13.52
CA ALA A 534 24.24 11.54 -13.32
C ALA A 534 23.53 11.59 -14.66
N ARG A 535 22.50 10.77 -14.81
CA ARG A 535 21.80 10.59 -16.08
C ARG A 535 20.36 10.20 -15.86
N GLN A 536 19.54 10.44 -16.88
CA GLN A 536 18.20 9.90 -16.94
C GLN A 536 18.21 8.63 -17.78
N GLU A 537 17.87 7.50 -17.15
CA GLU A 537 17.69 6.22 -17.82
C GLU A 537 16.29 5.75 -17.50
N ALA A 538 15.48 5.41 -18.51
CA ALA A 538 14.15 4.86 -18.28
C ALA A 538 13.15 5.72 -17.52
N GLY A 539 13.41 7.02 -17.34
CA GLY A 539 12.58 7.86 -16.47
C GLY A 539 12.93 7.74 -15.01
N ASN A 540 14.08 7.17 -14.73
CA ASN A 540 14.73 7.28 -13.45
C ASN A 540 15.93 8.20 -13.57
N TRP A 541 16.20 8.93 -12.50
CA TRP A 541 17.53 9.45 -12.24
C TRP A 541 18.41 8.30 -11.79
N VAL A 542 19.55 8.12 -12.46
CA VAL A 542 20.64 7.25 -12.02
C VAL A 542 21.83 8.14 -11.73
N VAL A 543 22.25 8.19 -10.47
CA VAL A 543 23.36 9.02 -10.00
C VAL A 543 24.40 8.14 -9.34
N VAL A 544 25.61 8.13 -9.88
CA VAL A 544 26.78 7.45 -9.30
C VAL A 544 27.75 8.52 -8.81
N MET A 545 28.05 8.52 -7.51
CA MET A 545 29.03 9.40 -6.90
C MET A 545 30.31 8.61 -6.61
N LYS A 546 31.47 9.17 -6.98
CA LYS A 546 32.80 8.60 -6.72
C LYS A 546 33.60 9.56 -5.85
N ARG A 547 33.94 9.11 -4.64
CA ARG A 547 34.65 9.89 -3.61
C ARG A 547 35.88 9.13 -3.14
N LYS A 548 37.02 9.80 -2.96
CA LYS A 548 38.20 9.15 -2.36
C LYS A 548 37.92 8.72 -0.92
N LEU A 549 38.52 7.63 -0.48
CA LEU A 549 38.43 7.15 0.89
C LEU A 549 39.25 8.00 1.85
N LYS A 550 40.41 8.49 1.40
CA LYS A 550 41.33 9.30 2.20
C LYS A 550 41.43 10.72 1.65
N SER A 551 41.30 11.70 2.55
CA SER A 551 41.38 13.13 2.28
C SER A 551 42.33 13.82 3.26
N ALA A 552 43.04 14.83 2.76
CA ALA A 552 43.78 15.79 3.57
C ALA A 552 43.02 17.12 3.72
N ALA A 553 41.85 17.26 3.08
CA ALA A 553 41.02 18.45 3.19
C ALA A 553 40.32 18.49 4.56
N VAL A 554 40.19 19.71 5.10
CA VAL A 554 39.59 19.93 6.41
C VAL A 554 38.07 19.74 6.30
N GLY A 555 37.50 18.90 7.19
CA GLY A 555 36.08 18.59 7.17
C GLY A 555 35.69 17.46 6.23
N ASP A 556 36.66 16.72 5.68
CA ASP A 556 36.41 15.46 4.99
C ASP A 556 36.70 14.28 5.90
N LEU A 557 35.79 13.30 5.94
CA LEU A 557 36.02 12.09 6.72
C LEU A 557 36.99 11.14 6.01
N ASN A 558 38.03 10.72 6.73
CA ASN A 558 38.84 9.58 6.32
C ASN A 558 38.07 8.29 6.58
N LEU A 559 37.69 7.60 5.50
CA LEU A 559 36.96 6.33 5.58
C LEU A 559 37.96 5.19 5.76
N GLU A 560 37.77 4.41 6.81
CA GLU A 560 38.56 3.25 7.21
C GLU A 560 37.70 2.01 7.07
N MET A 561 38.29 0.92 6.58
CA MET A 561 37.55 -0.28 6.19
C MET A 561 36.91 -1.01 7.40
N ASP A 562 37.48 -0.84 8.59
CA ASP A 562 37.04 -1.48 9.83
C ASP A 562 36.07 -0.62 10.66
N LYS A 563 35.67 0.55 10.15
CA LYS A 563 34.75 1.47 10.83
C LYS A 563 33.36 1.46 10.23
N VAL A 564 32.39 1.82 11.08
CA VAL A 564 31.01 2.04 10.70
C VAL A 564 30.73 3.54 10.72
N TYR A 565 30.06 4.01 9.68
CA TYR A 565 29.74 5.41 9.44
C TYR A 565 28.24 5.63 9.43
N ASN A 566 27.80 6.79 9.90
CA ASN A 566 26.43 7.24 9.82
C ASN A 566 26.20 7.88 8.46
N PHE A 567 25.22 7.36 7.72
CA PHE A 567 24.90 7.71 6.35
C PHE A 567 23.46 8.20 6.25
N GLY A 568 23.26 9.28 5.51
CA GLY A 568 21.93 9.70 5.10
C GLY A 568 22.01 10.65 3.91
N PHE A 569 20.88 10.88 3.27
CA PHE A 569 20.82 11.68 2.06
C PHE A 569 19.47 12.37 1.87
N ALA A 570 19.48 13.39 1.03
CA ALA A 570 18.32 14.19 0.70
C ALA A 570 18.26 14.45 -0.81
N ILE A 571 17.05 14.49 -1.33
CA ILE A 571 16.78 14.83 -2.72
C ILE A 571 15.87 16.05 -2.73
N HIS A 572 16.37 17.14 -3.28
CA HIS A 572 15.52 18.22 -3.76
C HIS A 572 15.04 17.82 -5.15
N ASP A 573 13.88 17.17 -5.22
CA ASP A 573 13.21 16.83 -6.49
C ASP A 573 12.34 17.99 -6.93
N ASP A 574 11.97 18.01 -8.21
CA ASP A 574 10.96 18.90 -8.76
C ASP A 574 11.28 20.41 -8.57
N TYR A 575 12.50 20.81 -8.91
CA TYR A 575 12.98 22.19 -8.78
C TYR A 575 12.83 22.76 -7.36
N SER A 576 12.76 21.89 -6.34
CA SER A 576 12.58 22.30 -4.96
C SER A 576 13.87 22.86 -4.36
N ASN A 577 13.72 23.67 -3.31
CA ASN A 577 14.85 24.24 -2.60
C ASN A 577 14.58 24.35 -1.09
N ALA A 578 15.60 24.71 -0.33
CA ALA A 578 15.51 24.94 1.12
C ALA A 578 14.91 23.73 1.87
N ARG A 579 13.92 23.93 2.75
CA ARG A 579 13.30 22.84 3.52
C ARG A 579 12.39 21.91 2.69
N PHE A 580 12.09 22.24 1.44
CA PHE A 580 11.08 21.54 0.65
C PHE A 580 11.56 20.27 -0.08
N HIS A 581 12.52 19.57 0.52
CA HIS A 581 13.13 18.35 -0.01
C HIS A 581 12.54 17.08 0.58
N HIS A 582 12.91 15.94 0.00
CA HIS A 582 12.73 14.63 0.62
C HIS A 582 14.03 14.21 1.26
N VAL A 583 13.94 13.52 2.40
CA VAL A 583 15.10 13.18 3.22
C VAL A 583 14.98 11.76 3.77
N SER A 584 16.11 11.09 3.90
CA SER A 584 16.21 9.73 4.41
C SER A 584 16.19 9.73 5.94
N LEU A 585 15.92 8.56 6.54
CA LEU A 585 16.31 8.32 7.93
C LEU A 585 17.85 8.12 8.02
N GLY A 586 18.37 7.97 9.24
CA GLY A 586 19.79 7.66 9.47
C GLY A 586 20.10 6.17 9.34
N TYR A 587 21.03 5.83 8.45
CA TYR A 587 21.48 4.47 8.16
C TYR A 587 22.96 4.31 8.53
N LYS A 588 23.41 3.06 8.69
CA LYS A 588 24.82 2.72 8.91
C LYS A 588 25.45 2.21 7.61
N LEU A 589 26.63 2.74 7.30
CA LEU A 589 27.47 2.36 6.18
C LEU A 589 28.76 1.72 6.70
N ALA A 590 29.12 0.56 6.15
CA ALA A 590 30.40 -0.10 6.44
C ALA A 590 31.00 -0.71 5.17
N PHE A 591 32.23 -1.20 5.25
CA PHE A 591 32.96 -1.82 4.15
C PHE A 591 33.13 -3.31 4.39
N ASP A 592 32.75 -4.13 3.40
CA ASP A 592 32.85 -5.60 3.44
C ASP A 592 32.39 -6.24 4.77
N SER A 593 31.41 -5.62 5.44
CA SER A 593 31.06 -5.95 6.82
C SER A 593 30.05 -7.09 6.91
N THR A 594 30.23 -7.93 7.93
CA THR A 594 29.24 -8.94 8.36
C THR A 594 28.58 -8.56 9.69
N VAL A 595 28.76 -7.32 10.16
CA VAL A 595 28.23 -6.85 11.43
C VAL A 595 26.72 -6.64 11.33
N ASP A 596 25.97 -7.19 12.28
CA ASP A 596 24.54 -6.97 12.40
C ASP A 596 24.22 -5.48 12.65
N GLY A 597 23.19 -4.96 11.97
CA GLY A 597 22.76 -3.56 12.13
C GLY A 597 23.43 -2.55 11.17
N VAL A 598 24.18 -3.03 10.17
CA VAL A 598 24.63 -2.23 9.02
C VAL A 598 23.60 -2.35 7.88
N GLU A 599 23.05 -1.23 7.42
CA GLU A 599 22.03 -1.24 6.36
C GLU A 599 22.60 -1.03 4.94
N ILE A 600 23.74 -0.35 4.82
CA ILE A 600 24.42 -0.09 3.54
C ILE A 600 25.83 -0.69 3.63
N ASN A 601 26.08 -1.78 2.90
CA ASN A 601 27.40 -2.39 2.88
C ASN A 601 28.10 -2.05 1.57
N ALA A 602 29.18 -1.28 1.62
CA ALA A 602 30.05 -1.04 0.49
C ALA A 602 30.86 -2.31 0.24
N VAL A 603 30.63 -2.97 -0.90
CA VAL A 603 31.34 -4.21 -1.26
C VAL A 603 32.50 -3.93 -2.21
N LYS A 604 33.60 -4.67 -2.04
CA LYS A 604 34.76 -4.50 -2.92
C LYS A 604 34.44 -4.81 -4.39
N ARG A 605 34.71 -3.86 -5.30
CA ARG A 605 34.59 -4.00 -6.76
C ARG A 605 35.73 -3.24 -7.43
N GLU A 606 36.45 -3.90 -8.34
CA GLU A 606 37.46 -3.24 -9.15
C GLU A 606 36.77 -2.54 -10.34
N ALA A 607 37.11 -1.28 -10.59
CA ALA A 607 36.66 -0.58 -11.79
C ALA A 607 37.33 -1.21 -13.03
N ALA A 608 36.54 -1.63 -14.02
CA ALA A 608 37.07 -2.22 -15.23
C ALA A 608 37.99 -1.23 -15.97
N ALA A 609 39.21 -1.67 -16.33
CA ALA A 609 40.14 -0.87 -17.12
C ALA A 609 39.55 -0.59 -18.51
N LEU A 610 39.51 0.68 -18.90
CA LEU A 610 39.00 1.13 -20.20
C LEU A 610 39.76 0.43 -21.35
N PRO A 611 39.10 -0.37 -22.21
CA PRO A 611 39.75 -0.93 -23.38
C PRO A 611 39.95 0.15 -24.44
N MET A 612 41.18 0.30 -24.93
CA MET A 612 41.45 1.01 -26.18
C MET A 612 40.76 0.31 -27.35
N ALA A 613 40.17 1.13 -28.22
CA ALA A 613 39.42 0.72 -29.39
C ALA A 613 40.13 -0.34 -30.26
N VAL A 614 39.40 -1.39 -30.62
CA VAL A 614 39.75 -2.30 -31.72
C VAL A 614 38.63 -2.25 -32.75
N SER A 615 38.99 -2.00 -34.00
CA SER A 615 38.10 -1.91 -35.16
C SER A 615 37.26 -3.18 -35.37
N PRO A 616 36.04 -3.06 -35.93
CA PRO A 616 35.17 -4.20 -36.16
C PRO A 616 35.63 -5.02 -37.36
N VAL A 617 35.66 -6.35 -37.17
CA VAL A 617 35.75 -7.34 -38.26
C VAL A 617 34.33 -7.63 -38.74
N ALA A 618 34.16 -7.56 -40.05
CA ALA A 618 32.93 -7.85 -40.77
C ALA A 618 32.47 -9.31 -40.56
N ALA A 619 31.18 -9.51 -40.29
CA ALA A 619 30.48 -10.74 -40.64
C ALA A 619 28.98 -10.52 -40.85
N ALA A 620 28.55 -10.95 -42.04
CA ALA A 620 27.24 -11.45 -42.44
C ALA A 620 25.99 -10.60 -42.19
N VAL A 621 25.51 -10.04 -43.30
CA VAL A 621 24.12 -9.65 -43.53
C VAL A 621 23.21 -10.85 -43.28
N THR A 622 22.39 -10.78 -42.24
CA THR A 622 21.09 -11.46 -42.19
C THR A 622 20.02 -10.39 -42.21
N THR A 623 19.18 -10.44 -43.24
CA THR A 623 17.98 -9.64 -43.46
C THR A 623 17.11 -9.53 -42.20
N PRO A 624 16.66 -8.34 -41.79
CA PRO A 624 15.56 -8.23 -40.84
C PRO A 624 14.29 -8.74 -41.51
N ALA A 625 13.58 -9.63 -40.82
CA ALA A 625 12.18 -9.91 -41.13
C ALA A 625 11.37 -8.62 -40.97
N ALA A 626 10.44 -8.43 -41.89
CA ALA A 626 9.63 -7.23 -42.02
C ALA A 626 8.88 -6.86 -40.73
N ASP A 627 8.90 -5.56 -40.42
CA ASP A 627 7.93 -4.89 -39.55
C ASP A 627 6.50 -5.27 -39.95
N ALA A 628 5.75 -5.87 -39.03
CA ALA A 628 4.30 -5.87 -39.08
C ALA A 628 3.82 -4.71 -38.19
N GLY A 629 3.82 -3.50 -38.73
CA GLY A 629 3.16 -2.36 -38.10
C GLY A 629 1.66 -2.60 -37.93
N SER A 630 1.08 -2.15 -36.82
CA SER A 630 -0.38 -2.08 -36.64
C SER A 630 -1.02 -1.34 -37.81
N THR A 631 -1.98 -1.98 -38.49
CA THR A 631 -2.75 -1.40 -39.60
C THR A 631 -4.03 -0.71 -39.12
N ILE A 632 -4.31 -0.69 -37.82
CA ILE A 632 -5.52 -0.10 -37.22
C ILE A 632 -5.13 1.22 -36.54
N ASP A 633 -5.44 2.34 -37.19
CA ASP A 633 -5.17 3.70 -36.71
C ASP A 633 -6.40 4.27 -35.95
N VAL A 634 -6.25 4.49 -34.64
CA VAL A 634 -7.33 4.89 -33.72
C VAL A 634 -6.80 5.90 -32.71
N ASP A 635 -7.51 7.01 -32.50
CA ASP A 635 -7.19 7.99 -31.45
C ASP A 635 -7.75 7.54 -30.10
N TRP A 636 -6.87 7.00 -29.26
CA TRP A 636 -7.22 6.51 -27.93
C TRP A 636 -7.38 7.62 -26.88
N SER A 637 -7.06 8.88 -27.19
CA SER A 637 -7.10 9.98 -26.21
C SER A 637 -8.51 10.32 -25.72
N LYS A 638 -9.54 9.94 -26.51
CA LYS A 638 -10.97 10.14 -26.19
C LYS A 638 -11.71 8.86 -25.82
N ALA A 639 -11.02 7.71 -25.83
CA ALA A 639 -11.65 6.43 -25.55
C ALA A 639 -12.15 6.35 -24.09
N GLY A 640 -13.22 5.59 -23.87
CA GLY A 640 -13.61 5.19 -22.52
C GLY A 640 -12.64 4.13 -22.02
N SER A 641 -12.04 4.35 -20.84
CA SER A 641 -11.03 3.45 -20.27
C SER A 641 -11.50 2.85 -18.94
N ARG A 642 -11.23 1.56 -18.74
CA ARG A 642 -11.49 0.86 -17.47
C ARG A 642 -10.42 -0.19 -17.19
N ASP A 643 -9.91 -0.19 -15.97
CA ASP A 643 -9.10 -1.29 -15.46
C ASP A 643 -9.99 -2.45 -14.99
N ILE A 644 -9.70 -3.64 -15.52
CA ILE A 644 -10.43 -4.88 -15.27
C ILE A 644 -9.42 -5.93 -14.81
N THR A 645 -9.62 -6.47 -13.61
CA THR A 645 -8.81 -7.61 -13.14
C THR A 645 -9.47 -8.91 -13.57
N LEU A 646 -8.85 -9.65 -14.48
CA LEU A 646 -9.24 -11.02 -14.79
C LEU A 646 -8.67 -11.92 -13.71
N PHE A 647 -9.40 -12.97 -13.37
CA PHE A 647 -8.97 -13.94 -12.37
C PHE A 647 -9.02 -15.35 -12.92
N TYR A 648 -8.20 -16.21 -12.34
CA TYR A 648 -8.21 -17.63 -12.63
C TYR A 648 -9.41 -18.29 -11.93
N PRO A 649 -10.35 -18.91 -12.68
CA PRO A 649 -11.62 -19.37 -12.14
C PRO A 649 -11.57 -20.80 -11.58
N GLY A 650 -10.51 -21.55 -11.86
CA GLY A 650 -10.44 -22.98 -11.55
C GLY A 650 -11.58 -23.77 -12.20
N GLU A 651 -12.35 -24.49 -11.38
CA GLU A 651 -13.45 -25.39 -11.78
C GLU A 651 -14.84 -24.86 -11.36
N THR A 652 -14.98 -23.55 -11.17
CA THR A 652 -16.28 -22.95 -10.80
C THR A 652 -17.19 -22.76 -12.01
N SER A 653 -18.09 -23.71 -12.28
CA SER A 653 -19.14 -23.59 -13.31
C SER A 653 -20.37 -22.80 -12.82
N MET A 654 -21.34 -22.56 -13.69
CA MET A 654 -22.65 -22.00 -13.28
C MET A 654 -23.34 -22.83 -12.21
N GLU A 655 -23.25 -24.16 -12.27
CA GLU A 655 -23.82 -25.04 -11.23
C GLU A 655 -23.19 -24.80 -9.85
N TRP A 656 -21.88 -24.49 -9.83
CA TRP A 656 -21.16 -24.13 -8.62
C TRP A 656 -21.62 -22.78 -8.07
N VAL A 657 -21.72 -21.76 -8.94
CA VAL A 657 -22.17 -20.40 -8.57
C VAL A 657 -23.59 -20.43 -7.98
N MET A 658 -24.43 -21.32 -8.50
CA MET A 658 -25.84 -21.47 -8.13
C MET A 658 -26.07 -22.43 -6.95
N THR A 659 -25.01 -23.00 -6.36
CA THR A 659 -25.13 -23.92 -5.23
C THR A 659 -24.67 -23.27 -3.93
N GLY A 660 -25.61 -22.96 -3.03
CA GLY A 660 -25.32 -22.27 -1.77
C GLY A 660 -24.34 -22.98 -0.83
N LYS A 661 -24.19 -24.31 -0.96
CA LYS A 661 -23.16 -25.08 -0.23
C LYS A 661 -21.75 -24.76 -0.74
N ASP A 662 -21.63 -24.46 -2.02
CA ASP A 662 -20.36 -24.31 -2.71
C ASP A 662 -19.94 -22.82 -2.76
N HIS A 663 -20.92 -21.94 -2.99
CA HIS A 663 -20.79 -20.49 -3.14
C HIS A 663 -21.80 -19.72 -2.28
N GLY A 664 -21.32 -18.88 -1.35
CA GLY A 664 -22.16 -18.08 -0.46
C GLY A 664 -23.05 -17.04 -1.17
N GLY A 665 -22.68 -16.64 -2.38
CA GLY A 665 -23.44 -15.69 -3.22
C GLY A 665 -24.58 -16.31 -4.03
N ALA A 666 -24.84 -17.62 -3.92
CA ALA A 666 -25.86 -18.28 -4.74
C ALA A 666 -27.27 -17.70 -4.56
N ARG A 667 -27.67 -17.39 -3.32
CA ARG A 667 -29.01 -16.84 -3.03
C ARG A 667 -29.16 -15.39 -3.54
N PRO A 668 -28.22 -14.46 -3.26
CA PRO A 668 -28.22 -13.14 -3.90
C PRO A 668 -28.26 -13.19 -5.42
N PHE A 669 -27.51 -14.10 -6.05
CA PHE A 669 -27.47 -14.23 -7.50
C PHE A 669 -28.79 -14.74 -8.12
N ILE A 670 -29.34 -15.84 -7.58
CA ILE A 670 -30.54 -16.49 -8.14
C ILE A 670 -31.81 -15.72 -7.78
N ILE A 671 -31.97 -15.38 -6.50
CA ILE A 671 -33.21 -14.79 -5.96
C ILE A 671 -33.12 -13.27 -5.93
N GLY A 672 -31.98 -12.72 -5.53
CA GLY A 672 -31.78 -11.27 -5.40
C GLY A 672 -31.59 -10.57 -6.75
N GLY A 673 -31.12 -11.29 -7.78
CA GLY A 673 -30.77 -10.70 -9.06
C GLY A 673 -29.43 -9.96 -9.05
N ASP A 674 -28.61 -10.16 -8.02
CA ASP A 674 -27.32 -9.51 -7.90
C ASP A 674 -26.37 -9.99 -9.00
N ARG A 675 -25.60 -9.05 -9.54
CA ARG A 675 -24.58 -9.31 -10.55
C ARG A 675 -23.29 -9.74 -9.86
N CYS A 676 -22.45 -10.51 -10.56
CA CYS A 676 -21.15 -10.89 -10.01
C CYS A 676 -20.30 -9.66 -9.63
N THR A 677 -20.36 -8.59 -10.42
CA THR A 677 -19.66 -7.32 -10.14
C THR A 677 -20.13 -6.62 -8.86
N THR A 678 -21.40 -6.78 -8.47
CA THR A 678 -21.94 -6.19 -7.23
C THR A 678 -21.19 -6.69 -5.99
N CYS A 679 -20.80 -7.96 -5.99
CA CYS A 679 -20.11 -8.59 -4.87
C CYS A 679 -18.58 -8.67 -5.07
N HIS A 680 -18.13 -8.95 -6.30
CA HIS A 680 -16.78 -9.44 -6.56
C HIS A 680 -15.82 -8.45 -7.23
N ASP A 681 -16.28 -7.29 -7.72
CA ASP A 681 -15.46 -6.38 -8.55
C ASP A 681 -14.15 -5.94 -7.86
N LYS A 682 -14.14 -5.86 -6.52
CA LYS A 682 -12.98 -5.45 -5.71
C LYS A 682 -12.13 -6.60 -5.17
N GLU A 683 -12.56 -7.86 -5.29
CA GLU A 683 -11.86 -9.02 -4.73
C GLU A 683 -11.38 -10.04 -5.78
N THR A 684 -11.56 -9.76 -7.08
CA THR A 684 -11.15 -10.64 -8.19
C THR A 684 -9.69 -11.10 -8.12
N LYS A 685 -8.75 -10.21 -7.76
CA LYS A 685 -7.34 -10.57 -7.55
C LYS A 685 -7.17 -11.63 -6.47
N ASP A 686 -7.80 -11.41 -5.32
CA ASP A 686 -7.71 -12.32 -4.16
C ASP A 686 -8.42 -13.65 -4.44
N MET A 687 -9.54 -13.62 -5.15
CA MET A 687 -10.22 -14.82 -5.63
C MET A 687 -9.28 -15.67 -6.49
N GLY A 688 -8.67 -15.06 -7.51
CA GLY A 688 -7.76 -15.75 -8.42
C GLY A 688 -6.55 -16.34 -7.70
N ASN A 689 -5.92 -15.57 -6.80
CA ASN A 689 -4.81 -16.03 -5.97
C ASN A 689 -5.19 -17.22 -5.08
N LYS A 690 -6.43 -17.23 -4.56
CA LYS A 690 -6.93 -18.36 -3.78
C LYS A 690 -7.14 -19.60 -4.65
N MET A 691 -7.71 -19.46 -5.84
CA MET A 691 -7.97 -20.60 -6.73
C MET A 691 -6.69 -21.31 -7.18
N VAL A 692 -5.65 -20.56 -7.56
CA VAL A 692 -4.40 -21.17 -8.07
C VAL A 692 -3.66 -22.02 -7.05
N THR A 693 -3.90 -21.81 -5.75
CA THR A 693 -3.34 -22.66 -4.67
C THR A 693 -4.04 -24.00 -4.52
N GLY A 694 -5.20 -24.21 -5.15
CA GLY A 694 -6.06 -25.36 -4.90
C GLY A 694 -6.85 -25.29 -3.58
N SER A 695 -6.70 -24.22 -2.79
CA SER A 695 -7.44 -24.04 -1.53
C SER A 695 -8.95 -23.88 -1.73
N LYS A 696 -9.39 -23.55 -2.93
CA LYS A 696 -10.80 -23.46 -3.32
C LYS A 696 -10.96 -23.84 -4.80
N ALA A 697 -11.93 -24.72 -5.08
CA ALA A 697 -12.48 -25.01 -6.42
C ALA A 697 -11.45 -25.22 -7.56
N GLU A 698 -10.28 -25.79 -7.26
CA GLU A 698 -9.31 -26.25 -8.24
C GLU A 698 -8.71 -27.57 -7.75
N SER A 699 -9.03 -28.68 -8.44
CA SER A 699 -8.53 -30.00 -8.08
C SER A 699 -7.12 -30.31 -8.58
N LYS A 700 -6.60 -29.56 -9.56
CA LYS A 700 -5.29 -29.75 -10.20
C LYS A 700 -4.54 -28.41 -10.34
N PRO A 701 -4.12 -27.80 -9.22
CA PRO A 701 -3.40 -26.52 -9.28
C PRO A 701 -2.10 -26.64 -10.07
N ILE A 702 -1.79 -25.62 -10.86
CA ILE A 702 -0.54 -25.53 -11.64
C ILE A 702 0.46 -24.70 -10.84
N PRO A 703 1.57 -25.28 -10.37
CA PRO A 703 2.59 -24.53 -9.62
C PRO A 703 3.09 -23.32 -10.42
N GLY A 704 3.17 -22.16 -9.76
CA GLY A 704 3.62 -20.92 -10.39
C GLY A 704 2.59 -20.21 -11.27
N LYS A 705 1.40 -20.80 -11.53
CA LYS A 705 0.36 -20.13 -12.31
C LYS A 705 -0.12 -18.87 -11.58
N ARG A 706 -0.09 -17.73 -12.27
CA ARG A 706 -0.57 -16.46 -11.71
C ARG A 706 -2.09 -16.49 -11.46
N GLY A 707 -2.53 -15.95 -10.34
CA GLY A 707 -3.95 -15.90 -9.96
C GLY A 707 -4.79 -14.92 -10.76
N SER A 708 -4.21 -13.82 -11.24
CA SER A 708 -4.95 -12.73 -11.88
C SER A 708 -4.13 -12.00 -12.94
N ILE A 709 -4.83 -11.32 -13.86
CA ILE A 709 -4.25 -10.44 -14.89
C ILE A 709 -4.90 -9.05 -14.75
N PRO A 710 -4.13 -7.98 -14.48
CA PRO A 710 -4.65 -6.63 -14.63
C PRO A 710 -4.70 -6.29 -16.13
N VAL A 711 -5.90 -6.01 -16.64
CA VAL A 711 -6.12 -5.60 -18.03
C VAL A 711 -6.72 -4.21 -18.05
N THR A 712 -6.08 -3.27 -18.73
CA THR A 712 -6.71 -2.00 -19.11
C THR A 712 -7.49 -2.22 -20.41
N LEU A 713 -8.77 -1.87 -20.40
CA LEU A 713 -9.65 -1.92 -21.56
C LEU A 713 -10.02 -0.50 -21.98
N ASP A 714 -9.55 -0.09 -23.16
CA ASP A 714 -10.00 1.12 -23.82
C ASP A 714 -11.04 0.79 -24.88
N SER A 715 -12.07 1.61 -24.98
CA SER A 715 -13.22 1.39 -25.85
C SER A 715 -13.63 2.67 -26.58
N THR A 716 -13.72 2.60 -27.90
CA THR A 716 -14.13 3.70 -28.78
C THR A 716 -14.91 3.17 -29.97
N HIS A 717 -15.67 4.02 -30.66
CA HIS A 717 -16.41 3.66 -31.87
C HIS A 717 -16.45 4.80 -32.86
N ASP A 718 -16.66 4.46 -34.13
CA ASP A 718 -17.03 5.41 -35.18
C ASP A 718 -18.42 5.06 -35.75
N GLY A 719 -18.77 5.59 -36.93
CA GLY A 719 -20.05 5.30 -37.59
C GLY A 719 -20.27 3.82 -37.96
N GLU A 720 -19.21 3.03 -38.09
CA GLU A 720 -19.21 1.70 -38.70
C GLU A 720 -18.59 0.62 -37.79
N PHE A 721 -17.64 0.96 -36.93
CA PHE A 721 -16.82 0.02 -36.16
C PHE A 721 -16.80 0.31 -34.65
N LEU A 722 -16.73 -0.77 -33.88
CA LEU A 722 -16.29 -0.80 -32.49
C LEU A 722 -14.80 -1.13 -32.45
N TYR A 723 -14.06 -0.38 -31.63
CA TYR A 723 -12.65 -0.59 -31.35
C TYR A 723 -12.45 -0.85 -29.85
N LEU A 724 -11.80 -1.97 -29.53
CA LEU A 724 -11.42 -2.32 -28.17
C LEU A 724 -9.90 -2.55 -28.10
N ARG A 725 -9.22 -1.88 -27.18
CA ARG A 725 -7.80 -2.12 -26.89
C ARG A 725 -7.66 -2.75 -25.52
N PHE A 726 -7.05 -3.94 -25.50
CA PHE A 726 -6.75 -4.70 -24.30
C PHE A 726 -5.25 -4.62 -24.04
N SER A 727 -4.85 -4.16 -22.85
CA SER A 727 -3.44 -4.03 -22.49
C SER A 727 -3.13 -4.71 -21.15
N TRP A 728 -2.14 -5.59 -21.10
CA TRP A 728 -1.73 -6.27 -19.86
C TRP A 728 -0.28 -6.76 -19.88
N PRO A 729 0.35 -6.92 -18.70
CA PRO A 729 1.69 -7.46 -18.61
C PRO A 729 1.74 -8.97 -18.90
N GLU A 730 2.71 -9.35 -19.73
CA GLU A 730 3.09 -10.74 -19.99
C GLU A 730 3.56 -11.41 -18.69
N GLY A 731 3.15 -12.67 -18.49
CA GLY A 731 3.55 -13.49 -17.36
C GLY A 731 4.73 -14.38 -17.69
N GLU A 732 5.49 -14.79 -16.66
CA GLU A 732 6.45 -15.88 -16.79
C GLU A 732 5.75 -17.21 -17.04
N HIS A 733 6.38 -18.08 -17.84
CA HIS A 733 5.81 -19.39 -18.12
C HIS A 733 5.84 -20.32 -16.92
N ALA A 734 4.68 -20.82 -16.51
CA ALA A 734 4.52 -21.83 -15.48
C ALA A 734 4.31 -23.21 -16.13
N PRO A 735 5.33 -24.10 -16.14
CA PRO A 735 5.22 -25.39 -16.80
C PRO A 735 4.11 -26.25 -16.21
N VAL A 736 3.25 -26.77 -17.07
CA VAL A 736 2.10 -27.58 -16.69
C VAL A 736 2.55 -29.02 -16.40
N PRO A 737 2.42 -29.52 -15.16
CA PRO A 737 3.01 -30.82 -14.78
C PRO A 737 2.43 -32.04 -15.50
N PHE A 738 1.24 -31.90 -16.07
CA PHE A 738 0.50 -32.99 -16.74
C PHE A 738 0.50 -32.88 -18.27
N VAL A 739 1.35 -32.04 -18.85
CA VAL A 739 1.52 -31.90 -20.30
C VAL A 739 3.00 -32.05 -20.65
N ASP A 740 3.30 -32.96 -21.58
CA ASP A 740 4.67 -33.13 -22.10
C ASP A 740 5.15 -31.82 -22.76
N GLY A 741 6.33 -31.34 -22.34
CA GLY A 741 6.86 -30.04 -22.78
C GLY A 741 6.28 -28.83 -22.04
N GLY A 742 5.40 -29.01 -21.06
CA GLY A 742 4.93 -27.97 -20.13
C GLY A 742 3.95 -26.94 -20.70
N LYS A 743 3.71 -26.91 -22.02
CA LYS A 743 2.84 -25.95 -22.70
C LYS A 743 1.58 -26.62 -23.24
N MET A 744 0.39 -26.15 -22.86
CA MET A 744 -0.89 -26.74 -23.32
C MET A 744 -1.20 -26.40 -24.78
N ASP A 745 -0.74 -25.24 -25.25
CA ASP A 745 -0.90 -24.74 -26.61
C ASP A 745 0.42 -24.11 -27.06
N PRO A 746 1.44 -24.92 -27.43
CA PRO A 746 2.79 -24.44 -27.71
C PRO A 746 2.87 -23.39 -28.81
N GLU A 747 1.91 -23.40 -29.74
CA GLU A 747 1.84 -22.49 -30.87
C GLU A 747 1.34 -21.10 -30.49
N ASN A 748 0.55 -20.99 -29.40
CA ASN A 748 -0.14 -19.76 -29.05
C ASN A 748 0.26 -19.30 -27.64
N PRO A 749 1.24 -18.41 -27.50
CA PRO A 749 1.61 -17.79 -26.21
C PRO A 749 0.41 -17.20 -25.48
N MET A 750 -0.49 -16.57 -26.24
CA MET A 750 -1.76 -16.08 -25.74
C MET A 750 -2.93 -16.28 -26.71
N LYS A 751 -4.16 -16.31 -26.18
CA LYS A 751 -5.40 -16.12 -26.95
C LYS A 751 -6.31 -15.17 -26.20
N LEU A 752 -7.02 -14.32 -26.93
CA LEU A 752 -8.08 -13.46 -26.41
C LEU A 752 -9.41 -13.94 -26.97
N ALA A 753 -10.42 -14.14 -26.11
CA ALA A 753 -11.79 -14.38 -26.51
C ALA A 753 -12.71 -13.33 -25.91
N VAL A 754 -13.55 -12.71 -26.74
CA VAL A 754 -14.52 -11.69 -26.35
C VAL A 754 -15.91 -12.21 -26.64
N MET A 755 -16.86 -12.01 -25.73
CA MET A 755 -18.25 -12.39 -25.94
C MET A 755 -19.20 -11.21 -25.78
N PHE A 756 -20.23 -11.20 -26.63
CA PHE A 756 -21.34 -10.28 -26.56
C PHE A 756 -22.65 -11.06 -26.41
N ALA A 757 -23.58 -10.50 -25.64
CA ALA A 757 -24.92 -11.05 -25.48
C ALA A 757 -25.94 -9.94 -25.27
N THR A 758 -27.20 -10.21 -25.61
CA THR A 758 -28.33 -9.37 -25.20
C THR A 758 -28.86 -9.83 -23.83
N ASP A 759 -29.81 -9.09 -23.25
CA ASP A 759 -30.53 -9.52 -22.04
C ASP A 759 -31.49 -10.71 -22.32
N GLY A 760 -31.65 -11.12 -23.58
CA GLY A 760 -32.43 -12.30 -23.96
C GLY A 760 -31.77 -13.64 -23.58
N VAL A 761 -30.50 -13.62 -23.17
CA VAL A 761 -29.76 -14.80 -22.71
C VAL A 761 -29.71 -14.82 -21.18
N GLU A 762 -30.23 -15.90 -20.59
CA GLU A 762 -30.35 -16.09 -19.15
C GLU A 762 -28.98 -15.96 -18.47
N TYR A 763 -28.93 -15.11 -17.44
CA TYR A 763 -27.74 -14.74 -16.67
C TYR A 763 -26.67 -13.93 -17.40
N ALA A 764 -26.81 -13.60 -18.68
CA ALA A 764 -25.80 -12.78 -19.37
C ALA A 764 -25.59 -11.43 -18.66
N ASP A 765 -26.66 -10.83 -18.15
CA ASP A 765 -26.67 -9.58 -17.39
C ASP A 765 -25.95 -9.65 -16.04
N ARG A 766 -25.94 -10.83 -15.41
CA ARG A 766 -25.37 -11.05 -14.07
C ARG A 766 -23.99 -11.68 -14.10
N ALA A 767 -23.77 -12.61 -15.02
CA ALA A 767 -22.60 -13.49 -15.06
C ALA A 767 -21.75 -13.32 -16.34
N GLY A 768 -22.24 -12.60 -17.35
CA GLY A 768 -21.53 -12.43 -18.63
C GLY A 768 -21.16 -13.78 -19.25
N CYS A 769 -19.90 -13.92 -19.67
CA CYS A 769 -19.37 -15.14 -20.28
C CYS A 769 -19.54 -16.40 -19.43
N TRP A 770 -19.74 -16.27 -18.11
CA TRP A 770 -19.88 -17.42 -17.23
C TRP A 770 -21.11 -18.25 -17.51
N GLY A 771 -22.19 -17.63 -18.02
CA GLY A 771 -23.45 -18.30 -18.35
C GLY A 771 -23.29 -19.47 -19.34
N THR A 772 -22.13 -19.55 -20.00
CA THR A 772 -21.78 -20.59 -20.97
C THR A 772 -20.91 -21.73 -20.39
N CYS A 773 -20.47 -21.61 -19.13
CA CYS A 773 -19.54 -22.54 -18.50
C CYS A 773 -20.27 -23.51 -17.56
N HIS A 774 -20.30 -24.78 -17.95
CA HIS A 774 -20.97 -25.85 -17.22
C HIS A 774 -19.99 -26.92 -16.74
N HIS A 775 -20.34 -27.62 -15.66
CA HIS A 775 -19.50 -28.62 -15.00
C HIS A 775 -19.20 -29.85 -15.87
N ASP A 776 -20.01 -30.08 -16.90
CA ASP A 776 -19.90 -31.17 -17.88
C ASP A 776 -19.19 -30.74 -19.18
N THR A 777 -18.76 -29.48 -19.30
CA THR A 777 -17.95 -29.05 -20.43
C THR A 777 -16.58 -29.73 -20.41
N ARG A 778 -15.99 -29.91 -21.59
CA ARG A 778 -14.69 -30.58 -21.73
C ARG A 778 -13.66 -29.96 -20.78
N THR A 779 -12.86 -30.81 -20.16
CA THR A 779 -11.87 -30.46 -19.12
C THR A 779 -12.42 -30.04 -17.76
N MET A 780 -13.75 -30.01 -17.56
CA MET A 780 -14.38 -29.83 -16.25
C MET A 780 -14.68 -31.19 -15.57
N PRO A 781 -14.92 -31.21 -14.25
CA PRO A 781 -14.95 -32.47 -13.48
C PRO A 781 -16.00 -33.51 -13.91
N ASP A 782 -17.18 -33.07 -14.34
CA ASP A 782 -18.30 -33.96 -14.67
C ASP A 782 -18.43 -34.22 -16.19
N THR A 783 -17.41 -33.89 -16.97
CA THR A 783 -17.44 -34.09 -18.43
C THR A 783 -17.70 -35.55 -18.79
N PRO A 784 -18.58 -35.83 -19.78
CA PRO A 784 -18.77 -37.19 -20.27
C PRO A 784 -17.51 -37.66 -21.01
N ASP A 785 -17.21 -38.95 -20.92
CA ASP A 785 -16.20 -39.55 -21.79
C ASP A 785 -16.64 -39.52 -23.25
N VAL A 786 -15.66 -39.57 -24.17
CA VAL A 786 -15.90 -39.38 -25.61
C VAL A 786 -16.80 -40.47 -26.19
N GLU A 787 -16.74 -41.69 -25.67
CA GLU A 787 -17.57 -42.81 -26.13
C GLU A 787 -19.03 -42.62 -25.72
N THR A 788 -19.28 -42.27 -24.45
CA THR A 788 -20.62 -41.92 -23.94
C THR A 788 -21.20 -40.70 -24.67
N ALA A 789 -20.38 -39.69 -24.92
CA ALA A 789 -20.79 -38.51 -25.66
C ALA A 789 -21.16 -38.87 -27.12
N GLY A 790 -20.26 -39.58 -27.82
CA GLY A 790 -20.42 -39.95 -29.22
C GLY A 790 -21.52 -40.96 -29.52
N SER A 791 -21.91 -41.78 -28.53
CA SER A 791 -23.02 -42.75 -28.66
C SER A 791 -24.38 -42.19 -28.28
N SER A 792 -24.44 -40.95 -27.79
CA SER A 792 -25.69 -40.30 -27.38
C SER A 792 -26.54 -39.81 -28.56
N PRO A 793 -27.87 -39.67 -28.41
CA PRO A 793 -28.71 -39.01 -29.41
C PRO A 793 -28.24 -37.58 -29.74
N ALA A 794 -27.64 -36.88 -28.77
CA ALA A 794 -27.13 -35.54 -28.97
C ALA A 794 -25.99 -35.48 -30.00
N ALA A 795 -25.23 -36.56 -30.20
CA ALA A 795 -24.17 -36.65 -31.20
C ALA A 795 -24.68 -36.53 -32.66
N GLN A 796 -25.99 -36.70 -32.89
CA GLN A 796 -26.59 -36.45 -34.20
C GLN A 796 -26.72 -34.96 -34.54
N HIS A 797 -26.64 -34.10 -33.51
CA HIS A 797 -26.87 -32.66 -33.61
C HIS A 797 -25.69 -31.82 -33.14
N LEU A 798 -24.78 -32.38 -32.34
CA LEU A 798 -23.63 -31.70 -31.76
C LEU A 798 -22.32 -32.30 -32.28
N ASP A 799 -21.31 -31.46 -32.51
CA ASP A 799 -19.93 -31.91 -32.73
C ASP A 799 -19.29 -32.23 -31.38
N LEU A 800 -19.33 -33.51 -31.02
CA LEU A 800 -18.75 -34.05 -29.79
C LEU A 800 -17.36 -34.68 -30.00
N SER A 801 -16.76 -34.51 -31.18
CA SER A 801 -15.44 -35.10 -31.52
C SER A 801 -14.32 -34.67 -30.56
N LYS A 802 -14.46 -33.49 -29.95
CA LYS A 802 -13.52 -32.93 -28.95
C LYS A 802 -14.17 -32.79 -27.56
N GLY A 803 -15.23 -33.56 -27.30
CA GLY A 803 -16.05 -33.48 -26.09
C GLY A 803 -17.02 -32.30 -26.08
N VAL A 804 -17.83 -32.23 -25.02
CA VAL A 804 -18.85 -31.18 -24.83
C VAL A 804 -18.19 -29.80 -24.77
N THR A 805 -18.66 -28.86 -25.59
CA THR A 805 -18.18 -27.47 -25.54
C THR A 805 -19.15 -26.58 -24.76
N LYS A 806 -18.94 -25.26 -24.79
CA LYS A 806 -19.80 -24.29 -24.11
C LYS A 806 -21.21 -24.32 -24.73
N TYR A 807 -22.24 -24.14 -23.90
CA TYR A 807 -23.64 -24.03 -24.29
C TYR A 807 -24.37 -23.10 -23.31
N ILE A 808 -25.58 -22.64 -23.65
CA ILE A 808 -26.42 -21.80 -22.76
C ILE A 808 -27.71 -22.52 -22.38
N LYS A 809 -28.39 -22.04 -21.33
CA LYS A 809 -29.59 -22.66 -20.75
C LYS A 809 -30.74 -22.78 -21.76
N GLU A 810 -30.86 -21.85 -22.68
CA GLU A 810 -31.88 -21.78 -23.71
C GLU A 810 -31.87 -23.00 -24.61
N SER A 811 -30.70 -23.59 -24.82
CA SER A 811 -30.54 -24.80 -25.63
C SER A 811 -30.91 -26.09 -24.91
N ARG A 812 -31.16 -26.05 -23.58
CA ARG A 812 -31.37 -27.23 -22.73
C ARG A 812 -32.75 -27.25 -22.09
N SER A 813 -33.41 -28.39 -22.17
CA SER A 813 -34.68 -28.62 -21.47
C SER A 813 -34.51 -28.54 -19.94
N ASP A 814 -33.38 -29.02 -19.42
CA ASP A 814 -33.06 -29.00 -17.99
C ASP A 814 -31.53 -28.96 -17.75
N ILE A 815 -31.09 -28.48 -16.59
CA ILE A 815 -29.67 -28.48 -16.15
C ILE A 815 -29.64 -28.91 -14.68
N GLU A 816 -28.93 -29.99 -14.37
CA GLU A 816 -28.78 -30.48 -12.99
C GLU A 816 -27.76 -29.60 -12.25
N ILE A 817 -28.27 -28.70 -11.39
CA ILE A 817 -27.44 -27.75 -10.63
C ILE A 817 -26.78 -28.40 -9.41
N GLN A 818 -27.49 -29.28 -8.71
CA GLN A 818 -27.11 -29.65 -7.35
C GLN A 818 -26.19 -30.88 -7.30
N GLY A 819 -26.31 -31.79 -8.27
CA GLY A 819 -25.56 -33.05 -8.30
C GLY A 819 -25.92 -33.99 -7.14
N ARG A 820 -27.18 -33.92 -6.65
CA ARG A 820 -27.62 -34.72 -5.49
C ARG A 820 -27.75 -36.18 -5.86
N ARG A 821 -27.47 -37.06 -4.88
CA ARG A 821 -27.63 -38.52 -5.00
C ARG A 821 -26.76 -39.13 -6.12
N GLY A 822 -25.56 -38.59 -6.32
CA GLY A 822 -24.60 -39.11 -7.31
C GLY A 822 -24.89 -38.71 -8.76
N LYS A 823 -25.87 -37.83 -9.00
CA LYS A 823 -26.07 -37.25 -10.33
C LYS A 823 -24.90 -36.33 -10.69
N LYS A 824 -24.43 -36.43 -11.94
CA LYS A 824 -23.48 -35.46 -12.51
C LYS A 824 -24.18 -34.12 -12.75
N ARG A 825 -23.45 -33.03 -12.52
CA ARG A 825 -23.91 -31.66 -12.76
C ARG A 825 -23.83 -31.32 -14.24
N GLY A 826 -24.75 -30.47 -14.70
CA GLY A 826 -24.84 -30.06 -16.10
C GLY A 826 -26.06 -30.63 -16.82
N GLY A 827 -26.06 -30.56 -18.14
CA GLY A 827 -27.18 -30.92 -18.99
C GLY A 827 -26.82 -31.03 -20.47
N TRP A 828 -25.58 -31.41 -20.79
CA TRP A 828 -25.08 -31.48 -22.16
C TRP A 828 -25.94 -32.34 -23.10
N ASP A 829 -26.57 -33.39 -22.60
CA ASP A 829 -27.39 -34.36 -23.34
C ASP A 829 -28.87 -33.99 -23.40
N LYS A 830 -29.32 -32.99 -22.63
CA LYS A 830 -30.73 -32.57 -22.51
C LYS A 830 -31.12 -31.53 -23.56
N LEU A 831 -30.67 -31.74 -24.79
CA LEU A 831 -30.85 -30.83 -25.91
C LEU A 831 -32.34 -30.63 -26.24
N LYS A 832 -32.73 -29.39 -26.52
CA LYS A 832 -34.07 -29.07 -27.05
C LYS A 832 -34.22 -29.51 -28.52
N THR A 833 -35.45 -29.50 -29.02
CA THR A 833 -35.72 -29.84 -30.43
C THR A 833 -35.11 -28.82 -31.39
N ALA A 834 -34.85 -29.22 -32.63
CA ALA A 834 -34.26 -28.35 -33.65
C ALA A 834 -35.11 -27.08 -33.90
N ASP A 835 -36.44 -27.18 -33.84
CA ASP A 835 -37.33 -26.04 -33.99
C ASP A 835 -37.23 -25.05 -32.82
N GLU A 836 -37.09 -25.54 -31.60
CA GLU A 836 -36.87 -24.69 -30.42
C GLU A 836 -35.51 -24.00 -30.46
N LEU A 837 -34.45 -24.71 -30.90
CA LEU A 837 -33.11 -24.12 -31.07
C LEU A 837 -33.12 -23.04 -32.14
N ARG A 838 -33.77 -23.29 -33.28
CA ARG A 838 -33.96 -22.29 -34.33
C ARG A 838 -34.73 -21.08 -33.83
N THR A 839 -35.81 -21.30 -33.07
CA THR A 839 -36.58 -20.20 -32.46
C THR A 839 -35.74 -19.35 -31.52
N ALA A 840 -34.90 -19.98 -30.68
CA ALA A 840 -33.99 -19.29 -29.79
C ALA A 840 -32.95 -18.46 -30.58
N ALA A 841 -32.35 -19.04 -31.61
CA ALA A 841 -31.40 -18.34 -32.49
C ALA A 841 -32.06 -17.14 -33.21
N ASP A 842 -33.23 -17.34 -33.80
CA ASP A 842 -34.02 -16.30 -34.49
C ASP A 842 -34.46 -15.17 -33.54
N SER A 843 -34.58 -15.47 -32.24
CA SER A 843 -34.91 -14.50 -31.20
C SER A 843 -33.68 -13.80 -30.60
N GLY A 844 -32.48 -14.05 -31.13
CA GLY A 844 -31.23 -13.45 -30.63
C GLY A 844 -30.75 -14.04 -29.31
N GLN A 845 -31.23 -15.23 -28.92
CA GLN A 845 -30.82 -15.92 -27.71
C GLN A 845 -29.58 -16.76 -27.95
N PHE A 846 -28.45 -16.11 -28.24
CA PHE A 846 -27.13 -16.73 -28.37
C PHE A 846 -26.07 -15.77 -27.83
N MET A 847 -24.87 -16.28 -27.54
CA MET A 847 -23.72 -15.43 -27.26
C MET A 847 -22.80 -15.41 -28.48
N ASP A 848 -22.58 -14.22 -29.03
CA ASP A 848 -21.58 -13.93 -30.07
C ASP A 848 -20.18 -14.05 -29.44
N ILE A 849 -19.25 -14.71 -30.12
CA ILE A 849 -17.88 -14.91 -29.65
C ILE A 849 -16.85 -14.67 -30.77
N VAL A 850 -15.94 -13.75 -30.49
CA VAL A 850 -14.76 -13.49 -31.31
C VAL A 850 -13.51 -13.97 -30.58
N ARG A 851 -12.60 -14.67 -31.26
CA ARG A 851 -11.33 -15.13 -30.69
C ARG A 851 -10.14 -14.79 -31.57
N TYR A 852 -9.08 -14.29 -30.95
CA TYR A 852 -7.78 -14.10 -31.56
C TYR A 852 -6.75 -15.13 -31.07
N ARG A 853 -5.89 -15.59 -31.98
CA ARG A 853 -4.78 -16.52 -31.73
C ARG A 853 -3.46 -15.85 -32.08
N SER A 854 -2.60 -15.64 -31.08
CA SER A 854 -1.31 -14.95 -31.29
C SER A 854 -0.34 -15.72 -32.18
N GLY A 855 -0.35 -17.06 -32.12
CA GLY A 855 0.59 -17.88 -32.89
C GLY A 855 0.44 -17.78 -34.39
N SER A 856 -0.81 -17.89 -34.85
CA SER A 856 -1.17 -17.81 -36.27
C SER A 856 -1.52 -16.39 -36.73
N GLY A 857 -1.75 -15.46 -35.80
CA GLY A 857 -2.27 -14.12 -36.09
C GLY A 857 -3.70 -14.12 -36.64
N THR A 858 -4.43 -15.23 -36.50
CA THR A 858 -5.77 -15.40 -37.09
C THR A 858 -6.87 -15.09 -36.08
N SER A 859 -7.98 -14.54 -36.58
CA SER A 859 -9.23 -14.43 -35.84
C SER A 859 -10.23 -15.51 -36.26
N GLU A 860 -11.06 -15.91 -35.29
CA GLU A 860 -12.21 -16.79 -35.46
C GLU A 860 -13.43 -16.08 -34.89
N ASP A 861 -14.58 -16.27 -35.53
CA ASP A 861 -15.83 -15.59 -35.16
C ASP A 861 -17.02 -16.55 -35.32
N GLY A 862 -17.95 -16.51 -34.37
CA GLY A 862 -19.13 -17.35 -34.34
C GLY A 862 -19.96 -17.17 -33.07
N GLN A 863 -20.60 -18.25 -32.61
CA GLN A 863 -21.65 -18.18 -31.60
C GLN A 863 -21.66 -19.35 -30.62
N ILE A 864 -22.35 -19.15 -29.49
CA ILE A 864 -22.67 -20.16 -28.50
C ILE A 864 -24.19 -20.18 -28.28
N LEU A 865 -24.82 -21.30 -28.66
CA LEU A 865 -26.18 -21.66 -28.29
C LEU A 865 -26.19 -23.08 -27.71
N GLU A 866 -26.28 -24.09 -28.57
CA GLU A 866 -26.27 -25.50 -28.17
C GLU A 866 -24.87 -26.09 -28.03
N GLN A 867 -23.91 -25.45 -28.70
CA GLN A 867 -22.48 -25.71 -28.65
C GLN A 867 -21.72 -24.45 -29.08
N ARG A 868 -20.41 -24.41 -28.85
CA ARG A 868 -19.55 -23.34 -29.35
C ARG A 868 -19.14 -23.60 -30.79
N GLN A 869 -19.66 -22.78 -31.70
CA GLN A 869 -19.31 -22.76 -33.11
C GLN A 869 -18.40 -21.55 -33.37
N MET A 870 -17.22 -21.75 -33.96
CA MET A 870 -16.20 -20.69 -34.18
C MET A 870 -16.04 -20.36 -35.67
N SER A 871 -17.11 -20.49 -36.44
CA SER A 871 -17.14 -20.24 -37.88
C SER A 871 -18.49 -19.66 -38.28
N GLY A 872 -18.50 -18.86 -39.35
CA GLY A 872 -19.74 -18.32 -39.93
C GLY A 872 -20.05 -16.88 -39.53
N GLY A 873 -19.31 -16.30 -38.59
CA GLY A 873 -19.42 -14.88 -38.22
C GLY A 873 -18.78 -13.93 -39.23
N GLN A 874 -19.06 -12.63 -39.06
CA GLN A 874 -18.61 -11.53 -39.92
C GLN A 874 -17.10 -11.30 -39.84
N GLY A 875 -16.48 -11.71 -38.74
CA GLY A 875 -15.07 -11.55 -38.46
C GLY A 875 -14.75 -10.24 -37.74
N ALA A 876 -13.55 -10.20 -37.19
CA ALA A 876 -12.94 -8.98 -36.66
C ALA A 876 -11.47 -8.92 -37.06
N GLU A 877 -11.00 -7.71 -37.29
CA GLU A 877 -9.59 -7.42 -37.52
C GLU A 877 -8.91 -7.27 -36.16
N PHE A 878 -7.72 -7.86 -36.02
CA PHE A 878 -6.90 -7.73 -34.82
C PHE A 878 -5.52 -7.22 -35.20
N SER A 879 -5.01 -6.29 -34.39
CA SER A 879 -3.59 -6.00 -34.30
C SER A 879 -3.13 -6.39 -32.90
N ALA A 880 -2.08 -7.19 -32.82
CA ALA A 880 -1.48 -7.59 -31.56
C ALA A 880 0.00 -7.24 -31.59
N GLU A 881 0.45 -6.55 -30.56
CA GLU A 881 1.86 -6.29 -30.34
C GLU A 881 2.23 -6.67 -28.90
N LEU A 882 3.36 -7.34 -28.75
CA LEU A 882 4.01 -7.49 -27.47
C LEU A 882 5.15 -6.47 -27.42
N LYS A 883 4.96 -5.41 -26.65
CA LYS A 883 5.92 -4.32 -26.55
C LYS A 883 6.30 -4.12 -25.10
N ASN A 884 7.59 -4.29 -24.81
CA ASN A 884 8.14 -4.17 -23.45
C ASN A 884 7.34 -5.02 -22.45
N GLY A 885 7.22 -6.33 -22.72
CA GLY A 885 6.52 -7.29 -21.85
C GLY A 885 5.07 -6.93 -21.54
N THR A 886 4.46 -6.04 -22.32
CA THR A 886 3.03 -5.72 -22.25
C THR A 886 2.41 -6.08 -23.57
N TRP A 887 1.42 -6.96 -23.53
CA TRP A 887 0.55 -7.24 -24.66
C TRP A 887 -0.38 -6.05 -24.87
N SER A 888 -0.49 -5.59 -26.11
CA SER A 888 -1.47 -4.62 -26.58
C SER A 888 -2.21 -5.22 -27.76
N LEU A 889 -3.49 -5.54 -27.57
CA LEU A 889 -4.35 -6.09 -28.61
C LEU A 889 -5.45 -5.10 -28.95
N VAL A 890 -5.50 -4.66 -30.19
CA VAL A 890 -6.57 -3.84 -30.75
C VAL A 890 -7.48 -4.74 -31.57
N MET A 891 -8.75 -4.82 -31.18
CA MET A 891 -9.82 -5.45 -31.95
C MET A 891 -10.63 -4.37 -32.66
N LYS A 892 -10.83 -4.53 -33.97
CA LYS A 892 -11.74 -3.75 -34.79
C LYS A 892 -12.85 -4.66 -35.32
N ARG A 893 -14.08 -4.41 -34.89
CA ARG A 893 -15.27 -5.19 -35.27
C ARG A 893 -16.33 -4.25 -35.84
N ARG A 894 -17.01 -4.65 -36.92
CA ARG A 894 -18.16 -3.89 -37.42
C ARG A 894 -19.27 -3.85 -36.37
N LEU A 895 -19.98 -2.73 -36.30
CA LEU A 895 -21.14 -2.59 -35.40
C LEU A 895 -22.30 -3.45 -35.89
N ASN A 896 -22.61 -3.41 -37.19
CA ASN A 896 -23.70 -4.14 -37.80
C ASN A 896 -23.20 -5.39 -38.53
N SER A 897 -23.83 -6.54 -38.25
CA SER A 897 -23.56 -7.82 -38.92
C SER A 897 -24.80 -8.32 -39.66
N ASP A 898 -24.58 -8.85 -40.88
CA ASP A 898 -25.57 -9.57 -41.69
C ASP A 898 -25.46 -11.09 -41.50
N LYS A 899 -24.54 -11.57 -40.65
CA LYS A 899 -24.28 -12.99 -40.44
C LYS A 899 -25.14 -13.56 -39.32
N PRO A 900 -25.81 -14.72 -39.55
CA PRO A 900 -26.50 -15.44 -38.49
C PRO A 900 -25.52 -15.82 -37.37
N GLY A 901 -25.87 -15.52 -36.12
CA GLY A 901 -25.02 -15.80 -34.95
C GLY A 901 -24.13 -14.65 -34.50
N ASP A 902 -24.20 -13.50 -35.17
CA ASP A 902 -23.52 -12.28 -34.74
C ASP A 902 -24.54 -11.27 -34.19
N ILE A 903 -24.16 -10.55 -33.15
CA ILE A 903 -24.98 -9.48 -32.59
C ILE A 903 -24.69 -8.16 -33.31
N SER A 904 -25.71 -7.53 -33.88
CA SER A 904 -25.62 -6.13 -34.32
C SER A 904 -25.69 -5.20 -33.10
N LEU A 905 -24.68 -4.33 -32.97
CA LEU A 905 -24.48 -3.39 -31.87
C LEU A 905 -25.06 -2.01 -32.24
N GLU A 906 -26.31 -1.79 -31.86
CA GLU A 906 -27.03 -0.53 -31.97
C GLU A 906 -26.61 0.41 -30.82
N LYS A 907 -26.32 1.67 -31.16
CA LYS A 907 -25.71 2.63 -30.22
C LYS A 907 -26.62 3.04 -29.06
N ASP A 908 -27.94 2.89 -29.20
CA ASP A 908 -28.94 3.20 -28.19
C ASP A 908 -29.25 2.03 -27.25
N LYS A 909 -28.65 0.85 -27.49
CA LYS A 909 -28.81 -0.35 -26.67
C LYS A 909 -27.60 -0.60 -25.76
N VAL A 910 -27.81 -1.45 -24.76
CA VAL A 910 -26.77 -1.92 -23.84
C VAL A 910 -26.60 -3.42 -24.03
N TYR A 911 -25.35 -3.86 -24.03
CA TYR A 911 -24.98 -5.25 -24.32
C TYR A 911 -24.20 -5.85 -23.15
N ASN A 912 -24.41 -7.13 -22.92
CA ASN A 912 -23.64 -7.89 -21.95
C ASN A 912 -22.30 -8.28 -22.57
N PHE A 913 -21.23 -7.94 -21.86
CA PHE A 913 -19.85 -8.01 -22.33
C PHE A 913 -18.99 -8.75 -21.32
N GLY A 914 -18.12 -9.62 -21.84
CA GLY A 914 -17.05 -10.22 -21.05
C GLY A 914 -15.97 -10.79 -21.95
N PHE A 915 -14.84 -11.11 -21.37
CA PHE A 915 -13.71 -11.63 -22.12
C PHE A 915 -12.83 -12.53 -21.26
N ALA A 916 -12.04 -13.35 -21.94
CA ALA A 916 -11.12 -14.28 -21.34
C ALA A 916 -9.78 -14.24 -22.07
N ILE A 917 -8.71 -14.40 -21.30
CA ILE A 917 -7.34 -14.48 -21.80
C ILE A 917 -6.79 -15.85 -21.40
N HIS A 918 -6.48 -16.66 -22.41
CA HIS A 918 -5.57 -17.78 -22.24
C HIS A 918 -4.17 -17.21 -22.33
N ASP A 919 -3.59 -16.88 -21.19
CA ASP A 919 -2.20 -16.45 -21.09
C ASP A 919 -1.29 -17.66 -20.85
N ASP A 920 0.00 -17.49 -21.06
CA ASP A 920 1.02 -18.49 -20.72
C ASP A 920 0.80 -19.86 -21.41
N TYR A 921 0.60 -19.86 -22.73
CA TYR A 921 0.38 -21.06 -23.54
C TYR A 921 -0.77 -21.93 -23.05
N SER A 922 -1.69 -21.36 -22.26
CA SER A 922 -2.76 -22.12 -21.63
C SER A 922 -3.86 -22.44 -22.63
N ASN A 923 -4.64 -23.47 -22.31
CA ASN A 923 -5.75 -23.89 -23.14
C ASN A 923 -6.92 -24.37 -22.28
N ALA A 924 -8.07 -24.61 -22.93
CA ALA A 924 -9.25 -25.16 -22.28
C ALA A 924 -9.71 -24.34 -21.05
N ARG A 925 -9.99 -24.97 -19.90
CA ARG A 925 -10.44 -24.27 -18.68
C ARG A 925 -9.36 -23.42 -17.99
N PHE A 926 -8.10 -23.47 -18.43
CA PHE A 926 -6.98 -22.88 -17.71
C PHE A 926 -6.72 -21.38 -17.99
N HIS A 927 -7.77 -20.64 -18.37
CA HIS A 927 -7.71 -19.22 -18.70
C HIS A 927 -8.00 -18.32 -17.51
N HIS A 928 -7.73 -17.03 -17.66
CA HIS A 928 -8.25 -15.97 -16.82
C HIS A 928 -9.47 -15.34 -17.48
N VAL A 929 -10.42 -14.90 -16.68
CA VAL A 929 -11.73 -14.47 -17.17
C VAL A 929 -12.22 -13.24 -16.41
N SER A 930 -12.92 -12.36 -17.11
CA SER A 930 -13.55 -11.18 -16.54
C SER A 930 -14.85 -11.53 -15.82
N LEU A 931 -15.33 -10.64 -14.95
CA LEU A 931 -16.75 -10.65 -14.57
C LEU A 931 -17.62 -10.19 -15.76
N GLY A 932 -18.95 -10.26 -15.61
CA GLY A 932 -19.90 -9.75 -16.60
C GLY A 932 -20.11 -8.24 -16.49
N TYR A 933 -19.79 -7.51 -17.55
CA TYR A 933 -19.93 -6.06 -17.65
C TYR A 933 -21.00 -5.68 -18.67
N ARG A 934 -21.48 -4.44 -18.61
CA ARG A 934 -22.39 -3.85 -19.59
C ARG A 934 -21.64 -2.85 -20.46
N LEU A 935 -21.72 -3.08 -21.77
CA LEU A 935 -21.18 -2.22 -22.82
C LEU A 935 -22.29 -1.32 -23.36
N GLY A 936 -22.04 -0.01 -23.38
CA GLY A 936 -22.89 0.99 -24.05
C GLY A 936 -22.06 1.93 -24.91
N PHE A 937 -22.76 2.80 -25.65
CA PHE A 937 -22.16 3.78 -26.57
C PHE A 937 -22.58 5.20 -26.18
N ASP A 938 -21.61 6.08 -25.99
CA ASP A 938 -21.79 7.51 -25.64
C ASP A 938 -22.74 7.81 -24.46
N ASN A 939 -23.05 6.80 -23.63
CA ASN A 939 -24.11 6.88 -22.63
C ASN A 939 -23.54 6.68 -21.23
N ALA A 940 -23.75 7.64 -20.33
CA ALA A 940 -23.33 7.56 -18.93
C ALA A 940 -24.45 7.06 -18.00
N GLY A 941 -25.47 6.39 -18.55
CA GLY A 941 -26.58 5.82 -17.79
C GLY A 941 -26.13 4.90 -16.65
N SER A 942 -26.92 4.85 -15.59
CA SER A 942 -26.64 3.98 -14.43
C SER A 942 -26.57 2.51 -14.85
N GLY A 943 -25.46 1.85 -14.53
CA GLY A 943 -25.25 0.42 -14.81
C GLY A 943 -24.56 0.10 -16.13
N ILE A 944 -23.93 1.08 -16.79
CA ILE A 944 -22.98 0.86 -17.90
C ILE A 944 -21.55 0.93 -17.34
N GLU A 945 -20.79 -0.15 -17.42
CA GLU A 945 -19.42 -0.20 -16.91
C GLU A 945 -18.36 0.06 -17.99
N ILE A 946 -18.64 -0.33 -19.23
CA ILE A 946 -17.79 -0.07 -20.39
C ILE A 946 -18.56 0.85 -21.32
N ASN A 947 -18.00 2.02 -21.61
CA ASN A 947 -18.66 3.01 -22.44
C ASN A 947 -17.77 3.36 -23.63
N ALA A 948 -18.06 2.77 -24.79
CA ALA A 948 -17.37 3.11 -26.01
C ALA A 948 -17.73 4.55 -26.39
N LYS A 949 -16.71 5.42 -26.46
CA LYS A 949 -16.88 6.83 -26.82
C LYS A 949 -16.72 7.04 -28.31
N ALA A 950 -17.47 7.98 -28.89
CA ALA A 950 -17.28 8.40 -30.27
C ALA A 950 -15.93 9.12 -30.41
N GLN A 951 -15.19 8.79 -31.47
CA GLN A 951 -13.92 9.45 -31.83
C GLN A 951 -14.08 10.56 -32.86
#